data_AF-A0A5C4LIJ2-F1
#
_entry.id   AF-A0A5C4LIJ2-F1
#
_cell.length_a   1.000
_cell.length_b   1.000
_cell.length_c   1.000
_cell.angle_alpha   90.00
_cell.angle_beta   90.00
_cell.angle_gamma   90.00
#
_symmetry.space_group_name_H-M   'P 1'
#
loop_
_entity.id
_entity.type
_entity.pdbx_description
1 polymer ?
#
loop_
_entity_poly.entity_id
_entity_poly.type
_entity_poly.pdbx_seq_one_letter_code
_entity_poly.pdbx_strand_id
1 'polypeptide(L)'
;MRDELKRIAEAIEGRQLPGSFAELFEGNWDEAERRFTSQETYVLDYKEEVPDRFSDGYGAGIVRLALAFHNSYGGLVVFGVKDRALTIVGARRPLDVEALNRVLSDFTGIGIECVMRRYTVAQPDGVALDIVALLVPRRGLARPARLSRPLGPYPAGMTWVRDRHEVLEAGSRHLHVLYSDRRLLPSEDDDGEATFPIHRSFPPSPATVRDFIGRRKLTEALFDWLLFDDQPRMYLHGPGGSGKSTLAFEIARLLADNGHAMTLPGGERLDYVVYLSGKETEFNSATGRQQDFALRQFGSARELMVQLLHHAGFAAQDEVAGADERTLETRLSELFDSYNGLVVIDDIDALSRRKVDTAEEALFLRAVRARRWTRILYTLRYPPANAIRSSLPVPGLDSDTEVPEFLEACCRQFEVPEPAADQVPAIIRATDCLPLLIETVIGLRRFTGNYPEAIRIFSDRGGDEARRYLYQREYDQLDPAGRSKPVLAALLLLGEPVTFATIAGLLSHLTKPQVADALSETGSVFLSTFQDEDGETLYQLVPPSVPFVRLVSERQPYFNRLINTVEHFRATGVRTTPREATLIVTMERALRDRAFGQVAEIHASMSAHDPALGNPKIRALLAQAYGELGPAHRTSAREWFRAAEAMGYRDPFMMRRWYHLEIVAGDDPSEAERLCRAVLADEKFAARHRSEFLSKLGRSLVQQANGLGAVNQDRANVLVRQACVAYLEALWVGRNLCGFDLRETLHWLERTLERMLRLSAEDAEQFFNLLEEVAAAGHDPHPDGTDVLVEYLLKVPLRSDRAWFTKLIGLCTRTAGRVARVARPADDHPGLMRLITTLEDLRANLEARRPPRERPLAAASRGS
;
A
#
# COMPACT_ATOMS: atom_id res chain seq x y z
N MET A 1 1.13 56.73 16.75
CA MET A 1 0.46 56.19 17.97
C MET A 1 -0.45 57.28 18.52
N ARG A 2 -1.72 56.99 18.87
CA ARG A 2 -2.61 57.99 19.49
C ARG A 2 -2.03 58.41 20.85
N ASP A 3 -1.96 59.71 21.13
CA ASP A 3 -1.39 60.25 22.37
C ASP A 3 -2.06 59.65 23.63
N GLU A 4 -3.33 59.31 23.52
CA GLU A 4 -4.16 58.71 24.57
C GLU A 4 -3.62 57.37 25.10
N LEU A 5 -2.89 56.60 24.28
CA LEU A 5 -2.38 55.26 24.65
C LEU A 5 -0.89 55.25 24.99
N LYS A 6 -0.20 56.39 24.89
CA LYS A 6 1.26 56.47 25.02
C LYS A 6 1.76 55.98 26.38
N ARG A 7 1.13 56.42 27.48
CA ARG A 7 1.48 56.00 28.85
C ARG A 7 1.24 54.52 29.09
N ILE A 8 0.18 53.97 28.50
CA ILE A 8 -0.12 52.54 28.59
C ILE A 8 0.95 51.73 27.86
N ALA A 9 1.36 52.17 26.67
CA ALA A 9 2.45 51.53 25.93
C ALA A 9 3.79 51.59 26.70
N GLU A 10 4.14 52.75 27.29
CA GLU A 10 5.32 52.92 28.15
C GLU A 10 5.30 51.96 29.35
N ALA A 11 4.14 51.80 30.01
CA ALA A 11 3.97 50.87 31.12
C ALA A 11 4.17 49.41 30.68
N ILE A 12 3.59 49.01 29.54
CA ILE A 12 3.72 47.66 28.98
C ILE A 12 5.19 47.37 28.64
N GLU A 13 5.89 48.32 28.01
CA GLU A 13 7.30 48.17 27.67
C GLU A 13 8.20 48.09 28.91
N GLY A 14 7.94 48.94 29.90
CA GLY A 14 8.63 48.93 31.20
C GLY A 14 8.24 47.75 32.10
N ARG A 15 7.19 46.99 31.76
CA ARG A 15 6.60 45.91 32.57
C ARG A 15 6.23 46.35 33.99
N GLN A 16 5.87 47.62 34.16
CA GLN A 16 5.61 48.22 35.46
C GLN A 16 4.44 49.18 35.38
N LEU A 17 3.60 49.16 36.41
CA LEU A 17 2.48 50.08 36.54
C LEU A 17 2.93 51.36 37.30
N PRO A 18 2.54 52.57 36.85
CA PRO A 18 2.86 53.84 37.51
C PRO A 18 2.23 54.01 38.88
N GLY A 19 2.77 54.90 39.71
CA GLY A 19 2.40 55.08 41.12
C GLY A 19 0.98 55.58 41.31
N SER A 20 0.55 56.47 40.43
CA SER A 20 -0.74 57.14 40.50
C SER A 20 -1.65 56.80 39.30
N PHE A 21 -2.96 56.97 39.50
CA PHE A 21 -3.96 56.79 38.43
C PHE A 21 -3.73 57.78 37.29
N ALA A 22 -3.47 59.04 37.63
CA ALA A 22 -3.22 60.11 36.68
C ALA A 22 -2.01 59.80 35.79
N GLU A 23 -0.90 59.29 36.34
CA GLU A 23 0.28 58.93 35.53
C GLU A 23 -0.01 57.88 34.46
N LEU A 24 -0.88 56.91 34.75
CA LEU A 24 -1.20 55.83 33.82
C LEU A 24 -2.25 56.25 32.77
N PHE A 25 -3.23 57.06 33.17
CA PHE A 25 -4.41 57.38 32.35
C PHE A 25 -4.54 58.85 31.93
N GLU A 26 -3.50 59.67 32.08
CA GLU A 26 -3.48 61.13 31.76
C GLU A 26 -4.09 61.45 30.38
N GLY A 27 -3.82 60.64 29.36
CA GLY A 27 -4.34 60.82 28.00
C GLY A 27 -5.65 60.08 27.69
N ASN A 28 -6.16 59.26 28.61
CA ASN A 28 -7.29 58.36 28.38
C ASN A 28 -8.43 58.55 29.42
N TRP A 29 -8.32 59.54 30.28
CA TRP A 29 -9.30 59.79 31.33
C TRP A 29 -9.81 61.23 31.23
N ASP A 30 -11.12 61.37 31.08
CA ASP A 30 -11.79 62.66 31.16
C ASP A 30 -12.25 62.90 32.60
N GLU A 31 -11.54 63.77 33.31
CA GLU A 31 -11.83 64.14 34.70
C GLU A 31 -13.22 64.81 34.82
N ALA A 32 -13.66 65.56 33.80
CA ALA A 32 -14.92 66.30 33.81
C ALA A 32 -16.12 65.36 33.61
N GLU A 33 -16.02 64.47 32.63
CA GLU A 33 -17.07 63.49 32.31
C GLU A 33 -16.96 62.19 33.13
N ARG A 34 -15.89 62.03 33.92
CA ARG A 34 -15.57 60.84 34.73
C ARG A 34 -15.66 59.52 33.97
N ARG A 35 -15.14 59.52 32.75
CA ARG A 35 -15.15 58.36 31.88
C ARG A 35 -13.83 58.24 31.12
N PHE A 36 -13.51 57.03 30.70
CA PHE A 36 -12.43 56.84 29.75
C PHE A 36 -12.82 57.38 28.38
N THR A 37 -11.84 57.94 27.67
CA THR A 37 -12.06 58.55 26.34
C THR A 37 -11.89 57.55 25.21
N SER A 38 -11.06 56.51 25.41
CA SER A 38 -10.86 55.45 24.43
C SER A 38 -11.69 54.19 24.75
N GLN A 39 -12.17 53.53 23.70
CA GLN A 39 -12.77 52.21 23.78
C GLN A 39 -11.68 51.12 23.88
N GLU A 40 -12.09 49.85 23.98
CA GLU A 40 -11.16 48.73 23.94
C GLU A 40 -10.31 48.74 22.66
N THR A 41 -9.00 48.46 22.80
CA THR A 41 -8.00 48.53 21.72
C THR A 41 -7.06 47.32 21.74
N TYR A 42 -6.04 47.36 20.86
CA TYR A 42 -4.96 46.36 20.79
C TYR A 42 -4.22 46.14 22.11
N VAL A 43 -4.25 47.10 23.04
CA VAL A 43 -3.50 47.06 24.32
C VAL A 43 -4.37 47.36 25.53
N LEU A 44 -5.66 47.61 25.36
CA LEU A 44 -6.54 48.04 26.45
C LEU A 44 -7.89 47.32 26.38
N ASP A 45 -8.37 46.87 27.54
CA ASP A 45 -9.63 46.16 27.69
C ASP A 45 -10.28 46.49 29.03
N TYR A 46 -11.61 46.60 29.07
CA TYR A 46 -12.35 47.01 30.26
C TYR A 46 -13.24 45.89 30.77
N LYS A 47 -13.26 45.71 32.08
CA LYS A 47 -14.07 44.68 32.73
C LYS A 47 -14.78 45.24 33.96
N GLU A 48 -16.05 44.90 34.10
CA GLU A 48 -16.84 45.38 35.23
C GLU A 48 -16.46 44.66 36.53
N GLU A 49 -16.30 43.33 36.46
CA GLU A 49 -16.06 42.48 37.62
C GLU A 49 -14.78 41.66 37.49
N VAL A 50 -14.17 41.37 38.65
CA VAL A 50 -13.04 40.45 38.82
C VAL A 50 -13.56 39.02 38.97
N PRO A 51 -13.03 38.02 38.24
CA PRO A 51 -13.49 36.62 38.34
C PRO A 51 -13.12 35.98 39.68
N ASP A 52 -13.96 35.05 40.14
CA ASP A 52 -13.72 34.29 41.39
C ASP A 52 -12.67 33.19 41.24
N ARG A 53 -12.58 32.61 40.04
CA ARG A 53 -11.64 31.56 39.66
C ARG A 53 -11.23 31.78 38.22
N PHE A 54 -9.96 31.51 37.90
CA PHE A 54 -9.41 31.66 36.55
C PHE A 54 -9.48 30.39 35.69
N SER A 55 -9.85 29.25 36.27
CA SER A 55 -9.84 27.94 35.61
C SER A 55 -11.07 27.65 34.75
N ASP A 56 -12.16 28.39 34.91
CA ASP A 56 -13.46 28.11 34.28
C ASP A 56 -14.29 29.39 34.04
N GLY A 57 -15.38 29.24 33.27
CA GLY A 57 -16.36 30.28 33.02
C GLY A 57 -15.76 31.62 32.56
N TYR A 58 -16.15 32.70 33.24
CA TYR A 58 -15.68 34.06 32.96
C TYR A 58 -14.16 34.22 33.18
N GLY A 59 -13.59 33.56 34.19
CA GLY A 59 -12.15 33.66 34.45
C GLY A 59 -11.28 32.97 33.40
N ALA A 60 -11.76 31.88 32.80
CA ALA A 60 -11.11 31.29 31.62
C ALA A 60 -11.07 32.29 30.44
N GLY A 61 -12.08 33.17 30.32
CA GLY A 61 -12.09 34.29 29.39
C GLY A 61 -10.98 35.32 29.66
N ILE A 62 -10.72 35.63 30.93
CA ILE A 62 -9.61 36.52 31.32
C ILE A 62 -8.25 35.90 31.01
N VAL A 63 -8.08 34.59 31.24
CA VAL A 63 -6.85 33.87 30.85
C VAL A 63 -6.66 33.89 29.33
N ARG A 64 -7.72 33.64 28.55
CA ARG A 64 -7.70 33.77 27.08
C ARG A 64 -7.28 35.18 26.64
N LEU A 65 -7.82 36.22 27.27
CA LEU A 65 -7.47 37.61 26.98
C LEU A 65 -6.00 37.90 27.32
N ALA A 66 -5.52 37.44 28.47
CA ALA A 66 -4.11 37.61 28.86
C ALA A 66 -3.17 36.91 27.88
N LEU A 67 -3.50 35.70 27.42
CA LEU A 67 -2.71 35.00 26.40
C LEU A 67 -2.71 35.74 25.05
N ALA A 68 -3.85 36.29 24.65
CA ALA A 68 -3.97 37.08 23.42
C ALA A 68 -3.11 38.35 23.48
N PHE A 69 -3.16 39.09 24.60
CA PHE A 69 -2.30 40.26 24.81
C PHE A 69 -0.82 39.88 24.84
N HIS A 70 -0.46 38.84 25.59
CA HIS A 70 0.91 38.38 25.68
C HIS A 70 1.49 38.03 24.29
N ASN A 71 0.71 37.33 23.46
CA ASN A 71 1.09 36.97 22.10
C ASN A 71 1.09 38.12 21.08
N SER A 72 0.49 39.25 21.45
CA SER A 72 0.40 40.46 20.64
C SER A 72 1.29 41.54 21.28
N TYR A 73 0.78 42.74 21.51
CA TYR A 73 1.59 43.89 21.93
C TYR A 73 1.84 43.98 23.44
N GLY A 74 1.42 42.98 24.22
CA GLY A 74 1.11 43.16 25.64
C GLY A 74 -0.22 43.89 25.83
N GLY A 75 -0.63 44.15 27.06
CA GLY A 75 -1.88 44.86 27.28
C GLY A 75 -2.20 45.17 28.74
N LEU A 76 -3.25 45.96 28.91
CA LEU A 76 -3.79 46.39 30.20
C LEU A 76 -5.26 46.01 30.27
N VAL A 77 -5.64 45.24 31.30
CA VAL A 77 -7.03 44.96 31.64
C VAL A 77 -7.41 45.80 32.84
N VAL A 78 -8.43 46.64 32.72
CA VAL A 78 -8.90 47.52 33.79
C VAL A 78 -10.22 47.02 34.34
N PHE A 79 -10.21 46.53 35.58
CA PHE A 79 -11.38 46.05 36.30
C PHE A 79 -12.08 47.17 37.08
N GLY A 80 -13.40 47.07 37.22
CA GLY A 80 -14.24 48.07 37.88
C GLY A 80 -14.73 49.17 36.94
N VAL A 81 -14.78 48.91 35.63
CA VAL A 81 -15.23 49.85 34.59
C VAL A 81 -16.35 49.23 33.78
N LYS A 82 -17.43 49.99 33.57
CA LYS A 82 -18.56 49.54 32.77
C LYS A 82 -18.29 49.76 31.29
N ASP A 83 -17.96 48.70 30.57
CA ASP A 83 -17.49 48.69 29.18
C ASP A 83 -18.25 49.67 28.24
N ARG A 84 -19.58 49.60 28.16
CA ARG A 84 -20.37 50.49 27.26
C ARG A 84 -20.40 51.96 27.66
N ALA A 85 -20.32 52.24 28.97
CA ALA A 85 -20.41 53.61 29.49
C ALA A 85 -19.03 54.23 29.70
N LEU A 86 -17.98 53.40 29.74
CA LEU A 86 -16.60 53.76 30.09
C LEU A 86 -16.47 54.48 31.45
N THR A 87 -17.46 54.31 32.33
CA THR A 87 -17.50 54.91 33.67
C THR A 87 -17.00 53.94 34.73
N ILE A 88 -16.34 54.47 35.76
CA ILE A 88 -15.88 53.67 36.92
C ILE A 88 -17.07 53.26 37.78
N VAL A 89 -17.18 51.97 38.07
CA VAL A 89 -18.17 51.39 39.00
C VAL A 89 -17.53 50.71 40.21
N GLY A 90 -16.20 50.55 40.19
CA GLY A 90 -15.41 49.97 41.27
C GLY A 90 -15.32 48.44 41.22
N ALA A 91 -14.13 47.91 41.51
CA ALA A 91 -13.88 46.48 41.62
C ALA A 91 -14.42 45.97 42.97
N ARG A 92 -15.47 45.14 42.92
CA ARG A 92 -16.14 44.61 44.12
C ARG A 92 -15.32 43.59 44.91
N ARG A 93 -14.28 43.02 44.30
CA ARG A 93 -13.45 41.93 44.86
C ARG A 93 -11.97 42.17 44.54
N PRO A 94 -11.04 41.71 45.39
CA PRO A 94 -9.62 41.78 45.10
C PRO A 94 -9.24 40.82 43.96
N LEU A 95 -8.31 41.25 43.11
CA LEU A 95 -7.69 40.40 42.08
C LEU A 95 -6.51 39.65 42.71
N ASP A 96 -6.54 38.32 42.66
CA ASP A 96 -5.39 37.49 43.03
C ASP A 96 -4.50 37.24 41.80
N VAL A 97 -3.50 38.11 41.62
CA VAL A 97 -2.56 38.02 40.50
C VAL A 97 -1.66 36.78 40.58
N GLU A 98 -1.36 36.30 41.78
CA GLU A 98 -0.55 35.09 41.96
C GLU A 98 -1.32 33.85 41.50
N ALA A 99 -2.61 33.78 41.81
CA ALA A 99 -3.49 32.73 41.29
C ALA A 99 -3.59 32.79 39.76
N LEU A 100 -3.71 33.98 39.16
CA LEU A 100 -3.70 34.14 37.70
C LEU A 100 -2.37 33.67 37.08
N ASN A 101 -1.24 34.12 37.61
CA ASN A 101 0.10 33.74 37.10
C ASN A 101 0.35 32.23 37.24
N ARG A 102 -0.12 31.60 38.33
CA ARG A 102 -0.09 30.14 38.51
C ARG A 102 -0.93 29.44 37.45
N VAL A 103 -2.16 29.89 37.21
CA VAL A 103 -3.02 29.34 36.16
C VAL A 103 -2.40 29.52 34.78
N LEU A 104 -1.86 30.69 34.45
CA LEU A 104 -1.17 30.90 33.17
C LEU A 104 0.00 29.91 33.01
N SER A 105 0.83 29.74 34.03
CA SER A 105 1.96 28.80 33.99
C SER A 105 1.50 27.35 33.86
N ASP A 106 0.49 26.96 34.63
CA ASP A 106 -0.05 25.61 34.66
C ASP A 106 -0.68 25.18 33.32
N PHE A 107 -1.37 26.11 32.64
CA PHE A 107 -2.09 25.83 31.39
C PHE A 107 -1.30 26.10 30.12
N THR A 108 -0.14 26.77 30.21
CA THR A 108 0.73 27.01 29.04
C THR A 108 2.09 26.33 29.14
N GLY A 109 2.54 25.99 30.34
CA GLY A 109 3.89 25.52 30.61
C GLY A 109 4.97 26.62 30.57
N ILE A 110 4.58 27.90 30.46
CA ILE A 110 5.50 29.04 30.44
C ILE A 110 5.17 30.05 31.54
N GLY A 111 6.20 30.66 32.15
CA GLY A 111 6.02 31.68 33.18
C GLY A 111 5.65 33.04 32.59
N ILE A 112 4.36 33.37 32.59
CA ILE A 112 3.87 34.71 32.24
C ILE A 112 3.60 35.48 33.55
N GLU A 113 4.44 36.47 33.83
CA GLU A 113 4.32 37.28 35.04
C GLU A 113 3.48 38.54 34.76
N CYS A 114 2.20 38.47 35.11
CA CYS A 114 1.34 39.65 35.10
C CYS A 114 1.53 40.45 36.40
N VAL A 115 1.42 41.77 36.29
CA VAL A 115 1.55 42.71 37.42
C VAL A 115 0.22 43.41 37.63
N MET A 116 -0.22 43.59 38.88
CA MET A 116 -1.41 44.36 39.19
C MET A 116 -1.12 45.58 40.05
N ARG A 117 -1.95 46.62 39.91
CA ARG A 117 -2.02 47.74 40.84
C ARG A 117 -3.47 48.16 41.05
N ARG A 118 -3.79 48.51 42.30
CA ARG A 118 -5.08 49.09 42.68
C ARG A 118 -4.94 50.60 42.73
N TYR A 119 -5.89 51.30 42.11
CA TYR A 119 -5.97 52.74 42.14
C TYR A 119 -7.30 53.16 42.76
N THR A 120 -7.26 54.13 43.66
CA THR A 120 -8.45 54.68 44.31
C THR A 120 -8.80 56.00 43.65
N VAL A 121 -10.03 56.11 43.13
CA VAL A 121 -10.53 57.30 42.44
C VAL A 121 -11.68 57.90 43.25
N ALA A 122 -11.59 59.18 43.58
CA ALA A 122 -12.62 59.89 44.35
C ALA A 122 -13.83 60.25 43.47
N GLN A 123 -15.03 59.89 43.92
CA GLN A 123 -16.30 60.28 43.30
C GLN A 123 -16.82 61.61 43.90
N PRO A 124 -17.73 62.35 43.23
CA PRO A 124 -18.19 63.67 43.68
C PRO A 124 -19.05 63.60 44.94
N ASP A 125 -19.64 62.43 45.21
CA ASP A 125 -20.39 62.10 46.42
C ASP A 125 -19.48 61.76 47.62
N GLY A 126 -18.16 61.82 47.43
CA GLY A 126 -17.15 61.49 48.44
C GLY A 126 -16.86 59.99 48.57
N VAL A 127 -17.50 59.13 47.76
CA VAL A 127 -17.25 57.69 47.79
C VAL A 127 -15.99 57.39 46.98
N ALA A 128 -14.99 56.82 47.63
CA ALA A 128 -13.80 56.33 46.93
C ALA A 128 -14.11 55.00 46.25
N LEU A 129 -13.93 54.92 44.93
CA LEU A 129 -14.06 53.67 44.18
C LEU A 129 -12.69 53.17 43.77
N ASP A 130 -12.47 51.88 43.92
CA ASP A 130 -11.22 51.25 43.55
C ASP A 130 -11.31 50.60 42.18
N ILE A 131 -10.32 50.85 41.33
CA ILE A 131 -10.13 50.10 40.09
C ILE A 131 -8.86 49.25 40.21
N VAL A 132 -8.82 48.15 39.47
CA VAL A 132 -7.64 47.28 39.41
C VAL A 132 -7.13 47.25 37.99
N ALA A 133 -5.90 47.71 37.80
CA ALA A 133 -5.19 47.61 36.53
C ALA A 133 -4.31 46.36 36.55
N LEU A 134 -4.52 45.46 35.59
CA LEU A 134 -3.72 44.26 35.36
C LEU A 134 -2.90 44.44 34.09
N LEU A 135 -1.58 44.47 34.24
CA LEU A 135 -0.63 44.53 33.14
C LEU A 135 -0.23 43.12 32.73
N VAL A 136 -0.42 42.83 31.45
CA VAL A 136 0.05 41.62 30.79
C VAL A 136 1.28 41.96 29.96
N PRO A 137 2.45 41.36 30.23
CA PRO A 137 3.67 41.71 29.54
C PRO A 137 3.64 41.27 28.08
N ARG A 138 4.25 42.05 27.20
CA ARG A 138 4.53 41.62 25.82
C ARG A 138 5.51 40.46 25.81
N ARG A 139 5.25 39.44 25.00
CA ARG A 139 6.19 38.34 24.75
C ARG A 139 7.44 38.84 24.03
N GLY A 140 8.61 38.35 24.45
CA GLY A 140 9.88 38.58 23.74
C GLY A 140 9.97 37.78 22.43
N LEU A 141 11.18 37.64 21.90
CA LEU A 141 11.47 36.74 20.77
C LEU A 141 11.49 35.28 21.25
N ALA A 142 10.31 34.77 21.54
CA ALA A 142 10.05 33.40 21.96
C ALA A 142 8.85 32.84 21.20
N ARG A 143 8.71 31.51 21.20
CA ARG A 143 7.58 30.82 20.58
C ARG A 143 6.23 31.32 21.12
N PRO A 144 5.18 31.38 20.29
CA PRO A 144 3.84 31.72 20.75
C PRO A 144 3.35 30.93 21.95
N ALA A 145 2.77 31.64 22.91
CA ALA A 145 2.12 31.04 24.06
C ALA A 145 0.85 30.34 23.60
N ARG A 146 0.74 29.06 23.92
CA ARG A 146 -0.40 28.21 23.56
C ARG A 146 -0.84 27.41 24.77
N LEU A 147 -2.10 26.97 24.76
CA LEU A 147 -2.58 26.04 25.78
C LEU A 147 -1.87 24.68 25.67
N SER A 148 -1.25 24.22 26.74
CA SER A 148 -0.71 22.86 26.86
C SER A 148 -1.79 21.85 27.26
N ARG A 149 -2.89 22.30 27.87
CA ARG A 149 -4.04 21.49 28.28
C ARG A 149 -5.36 22.26 28.14
N PRO A 150 -6.53 21.59 28.09
CA PRO A 150 -7.83 22.26 27.92
C PRO A 150 -8.15 23.19 29.08
N LEU A 151 -8.71 24.37 28.82
CA LEU A 151 -9.11 25.38 29.81
C LEU A 151 -10.60 25.73 29.62
N GLY A 152 -11.47 25.23 30.51
CA GLY A 152 -12.91 25.41 30.36
C GLY A 152 -13.41 24.93 29.00
N PRO A 153 -14.02 25.79 28.15
CA PRO A 153 -14.48 25.40 26.81
C PRO A 153 -13.36 25.36 25.75
N TYR A 154 -12.13 25.76 26.09
CA TYR A 154 -11.04 25.91 25.13
C TYR A 154 -10.14 24.66 25.09
N PRO A 155 -9.99 23.97 23.94
CA PRO A 155 -9.12 22.81 23.82
C PRO A 155 -7.62 23.16 23.92
N ALA A 156 -6.80 22.15 24.19
CA ALA A 156 -5.35 22.26 24.15
C ALA A 156 -4.86 22.61 22.73
N GLY A 157 -3.71 23.30 22.65
CA GLY A 157 -3.09 23.72 21.39
C GLY A 157 -3.57 25.07 20.86
N MET A 158 -4.64 25.65 21.41
CA MET A 158 -5.13 26.96 20.98
C MET A 158 -4.11 28.07 21.24
N THR A 159 -3.97 28.94 20.25
CA THR A 159 -3.18 30.18 20.30
C THR A 159 -4.10 31.33 19.95
N TRP A 160 -4.06 32.40 20.75
CA TRP A 160 -4.87 33.59 20.52
C TRP A 160 -4.01 34.80 20.21
N VAL A 161 -4.62 35.72 19.48
CA VAL A 161 -4.09 37.05 19.18
C VAL A 161 -5.15 38.10 19.51
N ARG A 162 -4.69 39.29 19.89
CA ARG A 162 -5.52 40.46 20.07
C ARG A 162 -5.51 41.24 18.76
N ASP A 163 -6.69 41.37 18.14
CA ASP A 163 -6.88 42.22 16.98
C ASP A 163 -7.92 43.29 17.31
N ARG A 164 -7.47 44.54 17.46
CA ARG A 164 -8.25 45.66 17.95
C ARG A 164 -8.91 45.31 19.30
N HIS A 165 -10.23 45.32 19.37
CA HIS A 165 -11.01 45.01 20.57
C HIS A 165 -11.34 43.51 20.69
N GLU A 166 -11.02 42.69 19.70
CA GLU A 166 -11.39 41.28 19.67
C GLU A 166 -10.24 40.36 20.04
N VAL A 167 -10.56 39.27 20.74
CA VAL A 167 -9.64 38.14 20.93
C VAL A 167 -9.98 37.07 19.90
N LEU A 168 -9.09 36.87 18.94
CA LEU A 168 -9.28 35.91 17.86
C LEU A 168 -8.40 34.67 18.05
N GLU A 169 -8.89 33.53 17.55
CA GLU A 169 -8.01 32.39 17.35
C GLU A 169 -7.02 32.68 16.22
N ALA A 170 -5.75 32.40 16.47
CA ALA A 170 -4.69 32.72 15.54
C ALA A 170 -4.66 31.77 14.32
N GLY A 171 -5.27 32.16 13.20
CA GLY A 171 -5.03 31.53 11.89
C GLY A 171 -3.74 31.99 11.19
N SER A 172 -3.46 31.46 10.00
CA SER A 172 -2.25 31.74 9.20
C SER A 172 -2.02 33.23 8.93
N ARG A 173 -3.10 34.01 8.77
CA ARG A 173 -3.03 35.47 8.59
C ARG A 173 -2.37 36.20 9.75
N HIS A 174 -2.36 35.64 10.96
CA HIS A 174 -1.82 36.30 12.15
C HIS A 174 -0.36 35.90 12.45
N LEU A 175 0.25 35.04 11.62
CA LEU A 175 1.63 34.58 11.85
C LEU A 175 2.64 35.72 11.89
N HIS A 176 2.43 36.77 11.09
CA HIS A 176 3.29 37.95 11.11
C HIS A 176 3.29 38.66 12.47
N VAL A 177 2.13 38.78 13.14
CA VAL A 177 2.07 39.32 14.52
C VAL A 177 2.73 38.32 15.48
N LEU A 178 2.37 37.04 15.37
CA LEU A 178 2.89 36.01 16.26
C LEU A 178 4.41 35.90 16.23
N TYR A 179 5.08 36.17 15.12
CA TYR A 179 6.54 36.00 15.00
C TYR A 179 7.31 37.33 14.82
N SER A 180 6.65 38.49 14.97
CA SER A 180 7.30 39.82 14.97
C SER A 180 7.88 40.20 16.34
N ASP A 181 8.47 41.39 16.47
CA ASP A 181 8.84 41.95 17.77
C ASP A 181 7.68 42.62 18.54
N ARG A 182 6.58 42.91 17.83
CA ARG A 182 5.34 43.51 18.33
C ARG A 182 5.63 44.81 19.11
N ARG A 183 6.62 45.59 18.67
CA ARG A 183 6.98 46.87 19.29
C ARG A 183 6.08 48.02 18.86
N LEU A 184 5.75 48.03 17.58
CA LEU A 184 4.95 49.09 16.97
C LEU A 184 3.48 48.64 16.93
N LEU A 185 2.60 49.46 17.51
CA LEU A 185 1.16 49.30 17.34
C LEU A 185 0.79 49.69 15.90
N PRO A 186 -0.17 49.01 15.26
CA PRO A 186 -0.68 49.43 13.96
C PRO A 186 -1.22 50.87 14.07
N SER A 187 -0.67 51.82 13.32
CA SER A 187 -1.23 53.17 13.17
C SER A 187 -2.27 53.20 12.05
N GLU A 188 -3.32 54.02 12.20
CA GLU A 188 -4.29 54.29 11.12
C GLU A 188 -3.68 55.17 10.02
N ASP A 189 -2.65 55.95 10.37
CA ASP A 189 -1.82 56.75 9.45
C ASP A 189 -0.50 56.00 9.17
N ASP A 190 -0.53 54.98 8.31
CA ASP A 190 0.65 54.23 7.85
C ASP A 190 1.36 54.97 6.68
N ASP A 191 1.52 56.29 6.83
CA ASP A 191 2.29 57.13 5.90
C ASP A 191 3.70 57.35 6.50
N GLY A 192 4.58 56.35 6.40
CA GLY A 192 6.00 56.64 6.18
C GLY A 192 7.04 56.40 7.28
N GLU A 193 6.84 55.52 8.27
CA GLU A 193 8.03 54.84 8.83
C GLU A 193 8.51 53.85 7.78
N ALA A 194 9.66 54.14 7.16
CA ALA A 194 10.22 53.39 6.04
C ALA A 194 10.28 51.89 6.36
N THR A 195 9.24 51.16 5.96
CA THR A 195 9.27 49.71 5.87
C THR A 195 10.36 49.39 4.86
N PHE A 196 11.51 48.92 5.35
CA PHE A 196 12.59 48.49 4.46
C PHE A 196 12.02 47.37 3.59
N PRO A 197 11.87 47.59 2.28
CA PRO A 197 11.25 46.60 1.42
C PRO A 197 12.21 45.41 1.33
N ILE A 198 11.69 44.21 1.60
CA ILE A 198 12.45 42.98 1.45
C ILE A 198 12.62 42.73 -0.05
N HIS A 199 13.86 42.51 -0.50
CA HIS A 199 14.10 42.11 -1.88
C HIS A 199 13.45 40.75 -2.14
N ARG A 200 12.59 40.68 -3.16
CA ARG A 200 11.81 39.47 -3.42
C ARG A 200 11.89 39.07 -4.89
N SER A 201 12.07 37.77 -5.11
CA SER A 201 12.02 37.20 -6.45
C SER A 201 11.34 35.83 -6.42
N PHE A 202 10.14 35.77 -6.99
CA PHE A 202 9.30 34.57 -6.99
C PHE A 202 8.80 34.27 -8.41
N PRO A 203 8.66 32.99 -8.78
CA PRO A 203 7.79 32.63 -9.90
C PRO A 203 6.32 32.87 -9.52
N PRO A 204 5.38 32.80 -10.48
CA PRO A 204 3.96 32.65 -10.20
C PRO A 204 3.66 31.53 -9.19
N SER A 205 2.60 31.70 -8.40
CA SER A 205 2.18 30.71 -7.40
C SER A 205 1.97 29.34 -8.04
N PRO A 206 2.51 28.25 -7.47
CA PRO A 206 2.26 26.90 -7.93
C PRO A 206 0.89 26.36 -7.49
N ALA A 207 0.10 27.15 -6.74
CA ALA A 207 -1.22 26.78 -6.29
C ALA A 207 -2.21 26.74 -7.46
N THR A 208 -2.94 25.64 -7.56
CA THR A 208 -4.05 25.47 -8.50
C THR A 208 -5.35 26.08 -7.98
N VAL A 209 -5.43 26.29 -6.66
CA VAL A 209 -6.52 26.98 -5.97
C VAL A 209 -6.08 28.39 -5.58
N ARG A 210 -7.00 29.36 -5.68
CA ARG A 210 -6.71 30.79 -5.44
C ARG A 210 -6.26 31.08 -4.01
N ASP A 211 -6.92 30.44 -3.05
CA ASP A 211 -6.69 30.66 -1.62
C ASP A 211 -5.81 29.55 -1.05
N PHE A 212 -4.87 29.91 -0.17
CA PHE A 212 -4.12 28.96 0.63
C PHE A 212 -4.95 28.52 1.83
N ILE A 213 -5.22 27.22 1.94
CA ILE A 213 -6.19 26.66 2.90
C ILE A 213 -5.52 25.65 3.81
N GLY A 214 -5.83 25.72 5.10
CA GLY A 214 -5.28 24.83 6.11
C GLY A 214 -3.77 24.96 6.33
N ARG A 215 -3.13 23.83 6.67
CA ARG A 215 -1.69 23.65 6.92
C ARG A 215 -1.12 24.46 8.08
N ARG A 216 -1.95 24.88 9.04
CA ARG A 216 -1.53 25.69 10.19
C ARG A 216 -0.35 25.07 10.94
N LYS A 217 -0.45 23.79 11.33
CA LYS A 217 0.61 23.09 12.08
C LYS A 217 1.94 23.06 11.33
N LEU A 218 1.91 22.82 10.02
CA LEU A 218 3.12 22.80 9.18
C LEU A 218 3.70 24.20 9.00
N THR A 219 2.83 25.20 8.84
CA THR A 219 3.24 26.61 8.71
C THR A 219 3.90 27.09 10.00
N GLU A 220 3.29 26.84 11.16
CA GLU A 220 3.88 27.12 12.48
C GLU A 220 5.22 26.40 12.67
N ALA A 221 5.33 25.12 12.27
CA ALA A 221 6.60 24.39 12.34
C ALA A 221 7.70 25.01 11.47
N LEU A 222 7.35 25.55 10.30
CA LEU A 222 8.30 26.25 9.43
C LEU A 222 8.75 27.60 10.00
N PHE A 223 7.84 28.36 10.61
CA PHE A 223 8.21 29.59 11.33
C PHE A 223 9.08 29.29 12.57
N ASP A 224 8.76 28.20 13.29
CA ASP A 224 9.58 27.75 14.42
C ASP A 224 10.99 27.35 13.95
N TRP A 225 11.11 26.63 12.84
CA TRP A 225 12.40 26.29 12.23
C TRP A 225 13.18 27.54 11.83
N LEU A 226 12.51 28.45 11.12
CA LEU A 226 13.10 29.68 10.62
C LEU A 226 13.78 30.44 11.77
N LEU A 227 13.05 30.71 12.85
CA LEU A 227 13.50 31.62 13.90
C LEU A 227 14.23 30.97 15.08
N PHE A 228 13.91 29.71 15.41
CA PHE A 228 14.35 29.11 16.68
C PHE A 228 15.23 27.87 16.53
N ASP A 229 15.37 27.32 15.32
CA ASP A 229 16.22 26.15 15.07
C ASP A 229 17.66 26.56 14.70
N ASP A 230 18.64 25.71 14.97
CA ASP A 230 20.04 25.95 14.59
C ASP A 230 20.34 25.53 13.15
N GLN A 231 19.51 24.66 12.55
CA GLN A 231 19.75 24.13 11.21
C GLN A 231 19.45 25.16 10.12
N PRO A 232 20.42 25.56 9.28
CA PRO A 232 20.17 26.53 8.22
C PRO A 232 19.38 25.95 7.05
N ARG A 233 19.19 24.62 6.98
CA ARG A 233 18.39 23.97 5.95
C ARG A 233 17.20 23.21 6.51
N MET A 234 16.11 23.17 5.74
CA MET A 234 14.93 22.34 5.99
C MET A 234 14.44 21.71 4.70
N TYR A 235 13.94 20.49 4.81
CA TYR A 235 13.44 19.68 3.70
C TYR A 235 11.95 19.39 3.87
N LEU A 236 11.12 19.93 2.98
CA LEU A 236 9.73 19.51 2.87
C LEU A 236 9.65 18.24 2.01
N HIS A 237 9.23 17.13 2.60
CA HIS A 237 9.08 15.86 1.87
C HIS A 237 7.69 15.26 1.98
N GLY A 238 7.28 14.45 1.00
CA GLY A 238 5.94 13.88 0.98
C GLY A 238 5.47 13.53 -0.43
N PRO A 239 4.34 12.81 -0.56
CA PRO A 239 3.85 12.30 -1.83
C PRO A 239 3.60 13.42 -2.85
N GLY A 240 3.62 13.08 -4.13
CA GLY A 240 3.22 14.01 -5.19
C GLY A 240 1.82 14.56 -4.92
N GLY A 241 1.61 15.85 -5.18
CA GLY A 241 0.28 16.48 -5.01
C GLY A 241 -0.12 16.79 -3.57
N SER A 242 0.75 16.56 -2.57
CA SER A 242 0.47 16.91 -1.16
C SER A 242 0.49 18.41 -0.84
N GLY A 243 0.95 19.26 -1.77
CA GLY A 243 1.00 20.72 -1.58
C GLY A 243 2.31 21.27 -1.02
N LYS A 244 3.43 20.53 -1.10
CA LYS A 244 4.77 21.00 -0.66
C LYS A 244 5.19 22.33 -1.30
N SER A 245 5.15 22.41 -2.62
CA SER A 245 5.54 23.61 -3.37
C SER A 245 4.65 24.80 -3.02
N THR A 246 3.35 24.56 -2.81
CA THR A 246 2.37 25.54 -2.36
C THR A 246 2.64 26.03 -0.94
N LEU A 247 2.96 25.13 0.00
CA LEU A 247 3.35 25.49 1.36
C LEU A 247 4.65 26.31 1.39
N ALA A 248 5.67 25.89 0.63
CA ALA A 248 6.93 26.62 0.53
C ALA A 248 6.73 28.02 -0.07
N PHE A 249 5.88 28.12 -1.09
CA PHE A 249 5.54 29.40 -1.73
C PHE A 249 4.79 30.32 -0.77
N GLU A 250 3.84 29.79 -0.01
CA GLU A 250 3.09 30.58 0.96
C GLU A 250 3.99 31.15 2.06
N ILE A 251 4.94 30.36 2.57
CA ILE A 251 5.94 30.86 3.52
C ILE A 251 6.78 31.99 2.91
N ALA A 252 7.28 31.81 1.68
CA ALA A 252 8.05 32.83 0.99
C ALA A 252 7.24 34.13 0.78
N ARG A 253 5.97 34.01 0.40
CA ARG A 253 5.04 35.13 0.24
C ARG A 253 4.81 35.86 1.57
N LEU A 254 4.45 35.12 2.63
CA LEU A 254 4.19 35.67 3.95
C LEU A 254 5.41 36.44 4.50
N LEU A 255 6.62 35.93 4.26
CA LEU A 255 7.86 36.58 4.66
C LEU A 255 8.20 37.80 3.81
N ALA A 256 7.98 37.78 2.50
CA ALA A 256 8.20 38.98 1.69
C ALA A 256 7.19 40.10 2.02
N ASP A 257 5.94 39.75 2.26
CA ASP A 257 4.89 40.75 2.54
C ASP A 257 5.01 41.30 3.98
N ASN A 258 5.33 40.44 4.96
CA ASN A 258 5.27 40.81 6.38
C ASN A 258 6.59 40.68 7.15
N GLY A 259 7.65 40.17 6.54
CA GLY A 259 8.93 39.91 7.22
C GLY A 259 9.65 41.17 7.69
N HIS A 260 9.26 42.35 7.20
CA HIS A 260 9.82 43.63 7.62
C HIS A 260 9.58 43.92 9.11
N ALA A 261 8.51 43.34 9.68
CA ALA A 261 8.16 43.40 11.10
C ALA A 261 8.81 42.27 11.92
N MET A 262 9.43 41.29 11.27
CA MET A 262 10.10 40.18 11.93
C MET A 262 11.52 40.57 12.33
N THR A 263 11.88 40.20 13.56
CA THR A 263 13.22 40.43 14.10
C THR A 263 13.92 39.09 14.22
N LEU A 264 15.03 38.97 13.49
CA LEU A 264 15.87 37.77 13.47
C LEU A 264 16.69 37.66 14.77
N PRO A 265 17.23 36.47 15.09
CA PRO A 265 18.21 36.32 16.15
C PRO A 265 19.35 37.34 16.00
N GLY A 266 19.67 38.07 17.07
CA GLY A 266 20.66 39.16 17.05
C GLY A 266 20.07 40.56 16.80
N GLY A 267 18.76 40.68 16.58
CA GLY A 267 18.09 41.98 16.38
C GLY A 267 18.13 42.49 14.94
N GLU A 268 18.54 41.64 13.99
CA GLU A 268 18.65 41.97 12.58
C GLU A 268 17.31 41.78 11.83
N ARG A 269 17.27 42.25 10.58
CA ARG A 269 16.09 42.15 9.71
C ARG A 269 16.39 41.25 8.51
N LEU A 270 15.33 40.76 7.88
CA LEU A 270 15.41 40.00 6.63
C LEU A 270 15.67 40.94 5.46
N ASP A 271 16.67 40.64 4.64
CA ASP A 271 17.04 41.47 3.48
C ASP A 271 16.43 40.93 2.18
N TYR A 272 16.38 39.59 2.01
CA TYR A 272 15.85 38.99 0.79
C TYR A 272 15.08 37.66 0.98
N VAL A 273 14.15 37.41 0.06
CA VAL A 273 13.49 36.11 -0.12
C VAL A 273 13.52 35.73 -1.60
N VAL A 274 14.14 34.59 -1.91
CA VAL A 274 14.27 34.08 -3.28
C VAL A 274 13.62 32.72 -3.38
N TYR A 275 12.80 32.52 -4.41
CA TYR A 275 12.20 31.21 -4.73
C TYR A 275 12.65 30.79 -6.12
N LEU A 276 13.25 29.60 -6.22
CA LEU A 276 13.70 28.99 -7.46
C LEU A 276 13.03 27.63 -7.66
N SER A 277 12.51 27.35 -8.86
CA SER A 277 11.91 26.06 -9.19
C SER A 277 12.67 25.30 -10.27
N GLY A 278 12.96 24.03 -10.00
CA GLY A 278 13.51 23.05 -10.95
C GLY A 278 12.45 22.26 -11.70
N LYS A 279 11.16 22.58 -11.47
CA LYS A 279 10.00 21.84 -11.98
C LYS A 279 9.96 21.85 -13.51
N GLU A 280 9.80 20.67 -14.10
CA GLU A 280 9.81 20.48 -15.56
C GLU A 280 8.41 20.48 -16.19
N THR A 281 7.41 19.98 -15.46
CA THR A 281 6.03 19.83 -15.95
C THR A 281 5.05 20.08 -14.84
N GLU A 282 3.84 20.53 -15.17
CA GLU A 282 2.73 20.71 -14.25
C GLU A 282 1.46 20.01 -14.73
N PHE A 283 0.54 19.73 -13.80
CA PHE A 283 -0.77 19.17 -14.12
C PHE A 283 -1.84 20.24 -14.00
N ASN A 284 -2.59 20.43 -15.07
CA ASN A 284 -3.70 21.37 -15.11
C ASN A 284 -4.99 20.61 -14.80
N SER A 285 -5.51 20.78 -13.59
CA SER A 285 -6.74 20.13 -13.09
C SER A 285 -8.00 20.49 -13.90
N ALA A 286 -8.07 21.71 -14.45
CA ALA A 286 -9.20 22.16 -15.25
C ALA A 286 -9.27 21.47 -16.63
N THR A 287 -8.11 21.19 -17.24
CA THR A 287 -8.01 20.50 -18.54
C THR A 287 -7.76 19.00 -18.41
N GLY A 288 -7.36 18.54 -17.22
CA GLY A 288 -6.99 17.16 -16.93
C GLY A 288 -5.71 16.68 -17.63
N ARG A 289 -4.81 17.60 -18.00
CA ARG A 289 -3.61 17.29 -18.80
C ARG A 289 -2.32 17.77 -18.14
N GLN A 290 -1.25 17.01 -18.37
CA GLN A 290 0.11 17.41 -18.07
C GLN A 290 0.64 18.35 -19.17
N GLN A 291 1.36 19.39 -18.78
CA GLN A 291 2.00 20.36 -19.69
C GLN A 291 3.39 20.75 -19.20
N ASP A 292 4.23 21.26 -20.10
CA ASP A 292 5.57 21.73 -19.77
C ASP A 292 5.51 22.96 -18.86
N PHE A 293 6.36 22.99 -17.84
CA PHE A 293 6.45 24.13 -16.93
C PHE A 293 7.37 25.18 -17.54
N ALA A 294 6.76 26.20 -18.14
CA ALA A 294 7.49 27.25 -18.86
C ALA A 294 8.45 28.09 -17.99
N LEU A 295 8.34 27.98 -16.66
CA LEU A 295 9.01 28.83 -15.69
C LEU A 295 10.14 28.09 -14.94
N ARG A 296 10.64 26.99 -15.51
CA ARG A 296 11.82 26.29 -14.97
C ARG A 296 13.01 27.26 -14.94
N GLN A 297 13.62 27.42 -13.78
CA GLN A 297 14.74 28.35 -13.60
C GLN A 297 16.11 27.65 -13.64
N PHE A 298 16.18 26.37 -13.26
CA PHE A 298 17.46 25.64 -13.26
C PHE A 298 17.31 24.17 -13.69
N GLY A 299 18.38 23.68 -14.29
CA GLY A 299 18.56 22.30 -14.74
C GLY A 299 19.88 21.68 -14.28
N SER A 300 20.77 22.43 -13.62
CA SER A 300 22.05 21.97 -13.06
C SER A 300 22.42 22.74 -11.77
N ALA A 301 23.36 22.20 -10.97
CA ALA A 301 23.95 22.88 -9.81
C ALA A 301 24.49 24.29 -10.14
N ARG A 302 25.24 24.40 -11.24
CA ARG A 302 25.78 25.69 -11.72
C ARG A 302 24.67 26.69 -12.04
N GLU A 303 23.64 26.26 -12.78
CA GLU A 303 22.50 27.13 -13.11
C GLU A 303 21.78 27.58 -11.85
N LEU A 304 21.57 26.70 -10.86
CA LEU A 304 20.98 27.05 -9.58
C LEU A 304 21.77 28.17 -8.86
N MET A 305 23.10 28.05 -8.80
CA MET A 305 23.97 29.07 -8.19
C MET A 305 23.91 30.42 -8.93
N VAL A 306 23.94 30.39 -10.26
CA VAL A 306 23.78 31.58 -11.12
C VAL A 306 22.44 32.26 -10.87
N GLN A 307 21.35 31.49 -10.88
CA GLN A 307 20.01 32.01 -10.67
C GLN A 307 19.83 32.56 -9.26
N LEU A 308 20.44 31.94 -8.25
CA LEU A 308 20.39 32.45 -6.87
C LEU A 308 21.06 33.82 -6.76
N LEU A 309 22.28 33.99 -7.28
CA LEU A 309 22.99 35.28 -7.25
C LEU A 309 22.23 36.37 -8.01
N HIS A 310 21.66 36.02 -9.17
CA HIS A 310 20.86 36.94 -9.98
C HIS A 310 19.56 37.36 -9.28
N HIS A 311 18.76 36.38 -8.83
CA HIS A 311 17.46 36.63 -8.23
C HIS A 311 17.55 37.21 -6.82
N ALA A 312 18.67 37.06 -6.12
CA ALA A 312 18.97 37.78 -4.88
C ALA A 312 19.35 39.26 -5.12
N GLY A 313 19.50 39.69 -6.38
CA GLY A 313 19.92 41.05 -6.73
C GLY A 313 21.42 41.31 -6.48
N PHE A 314 22.22 40.26 -6.29
CA PHE A 314 23.63 40.38 -5.92
C PHE A 314 24.55 40.57 -7.13
N ALA A 315 24.21 39.97 -8.27
CA ALA A 315 24.98 40.08 -9.51
C ALA A 315 24.07 40.09 -10.75
N ALA A 316 24.49 40.76 -11.82
CA ALA A 316 23.75 40.71 -13.08
C ALA A 316 23.93 39.33 -13.76
N GLN A 317 22.92 38.87 -14.50
CA GLN A 317 22.96 37.55 -15.13
C GLN A 317 24.19 37.35 -16.04
N ASP A 318 24.57 38.39 -16.78
CA ASP A 318 25.72 38.36 -17.70
C ASP A 318 27.06 38.21 -16.96
N GLU A 319 27.17 38.71 -15.73
CA GLU A 319 28.38 38.63 -14.90
C GLU A 319 28.62 37.21 -14.38
N VAL A 320 27.53 36.49 -14.04
CA VAL A 320 27.60 35.16 -13.45
C VAL A 320 27.45 34.02 -14.45
N ALA A 321 26.85 34.26 -15.63
CA ALA A 321 26.61 33.22 -16.63
C ALA A 321 27.91 32.53 -17.10
N GLY A 322 28.99 33.30 -17.25
CA GLY A 322 30.31 32.80 -17.67
C GLY A 322 31.23 32.35 -16.53
N ALA A 323 30.90 32.66 -15.27
CA ALA A 323 31.78 32.41 -14.12
C ALA A 323 32.01 30.91 -13.89
N ASP A 324 33.18 30.49 -13.43
CA ASP A 324 33.40 29.10 -13.03
C ASP A 324 32.74 28.81 -11.66
N GLU A 325 32.61 27.53 -11.32
CA GLU A 325 31.93 27.09 -10.10
C GLU A 325 32.56 27.66 -8.82
N ARG A 326 33.89 27.73 -8.77
CA ARG A 326 34.62 28.31 -7.64
C ARG A 326 34.35 29.80 -7.46
N THR A 327 34.23 30.54 -8.57
CA THR A 327 33.85 31.95 -8.54
C THR A 327 32.42 32.10 -8.03
N LEU A 328 31.48 31.29 -8.51
CA LEU A 328 30.08 31.29 -8.05
C LEU A 328 29.99 31.00 -6.54
N GLU A 329 30.71 30.00 -6.03
CA GLU A 329 30.74 29.71 -4.59
C GLU A 329 31.31 30.85 -3.75
N THR A 330 32.32 31.56 -4.27
CA THR A 330 32.91 32.72 -3.61
C THR A 330 31.89 33.85 -3.51
N ARG A 331 31.18 34.15 -4.60
CA ARG A 331 30.09 35.13 -4.63
C ARG A 331 28.93 34.75 -3.71
N LEU A 332 28.59 33.46 -3.61
CA LEU A 332 27.56 32.99 -2.67
C LEU A 332 27.96 33.19 -1.21
N SER A 333 29.24 32.99 -0.91
CA SER A 333 29.76 33.28 0.43
C SER A 333 29.71 34.78 0.74
N GLU A 334 30.03 35.64 -0.23
CA GLU A 334 29.89 37.10 -0.09
C GLU A 334 28.44 37.51 0.15
N LEU A 335 27.48 36.93 -0.58
CA LEU A 335 26.04 37.15 -0.40
C LEU A 335 25.61 36.77 1.04
N PHE A 336 25.93 35.54 1.46
CA PHE A 336 25.53 35.03 2.78
C PHE A 336 26.29 35.70 3.94
N ASP A 337 27.47 36.28 3.72
CA ASP A 337 28.19 37.06 4.74
C ASP A 337 27.67 38.50 4.86
N SER A 338 26.95 38.99 3.84
CA SER A 338 26.54 40.40 3.75
C SER A 338 25.07 40.61 4.12
N TYR A 339 24.19 39.65 3.78
CA TYR A 339 22.74 39.81 3.87
C TYR A 339 22.04 38.62 4.54
N ASN A 340 20.95 38.91 5.25
CA ASN A 340 20.06 37.92 5.83
C ASN A 340 18.98 37.50 4.82
N GLY A 341 18.76 36.20 4.62
CA GLY A 341 17.76 35.78 3.64
C GLY A 341 17.19 34.39 3.78
N LEU A 342 16.06 34.19 3.09
CA LEU A 342 15.46 32.89 2.85
C LEU A 342 15.60 32.52 1.36
N VAL A 343 16.13 31.32 1.11
CA VAL A 343 16.21 30.72 -0.22
C VAL A 343 15.29 29.51 -0.26
N VAL A 344 14.33 29.49 -1.17
CA VAL A 344 13.45 28.35 -1.42
C VAL A 344 13.86 27.69 -2.74
N ILE A 345 14.11 26.38 -2.69
CA ILE A 345 14.53 25.57 -3.83
C ILE A 345 13.51 24.44 -4.01
N ASP A 346 12.63 24.60 -4.99
CA ASP A 346 11.50 23.72 -5.25
C ASP A 346 11.84 22.63 -6.30
N ASP A 347 11.37 21.40 -6.04
CA ASP A 347 11.57 20.20 -6.87
C ASP A 347 13.07 19.87 -7.05
N ILE A 348 13.87 19.95 -5.97
CA ILE A 348 15.35 19.74 -6.04
C ILE A 348 15.71 18.31 -6.47
N ASP A 349 14.84 17.35 -6.19
CA ASP A 349 14.98 15.97 -6.63
C ASP A 349 14.99 15.84 -8.17
N ALA A 350 14.55 16.85 -8.93
CA ALA A 350 14.73 16.93 -10.38
C ALA A 350 16.21 16.88 -10.83
N LEU A 351 17.14 17.31 -9.99
CA LEU A 351 18.59 17.18 -10.22
C LEU A 351 19.09 15.80 -9.81
N SER A 352 18.75 15.34 -8.60
CA SER A 352 19.15 14.01 -8.09
C SER A 352 18.72 12.88 -9.04
N ARG A 353 17.52 13.00 -9.64
CA ARG A 353 16.98 12.05 -10.65
C ARG A 353 17.86 11.90 -11.88
N ARG A 354 18.53 12.97 -12.30
CA ARG A 354 19.46 12.97 -13.44
C ARG A 354 20.87 12.54 -13.05
N LYS A 355 21.08 12.16 -11.79
CA LYS A 355 22.40 11.81 -11.21
C LYS A 355 23.42 12.93 -11.42
N VAL A 356 22.94 14.17 -11.38
CA VAL A 356 23.77 15.37 -11.41
C VAL A 356 23.81 15.98 -10.01
N ASP A 357 24.85 16.75 -9.75
CA ASP A 357 24.98 17.47 -8.48
C ASP A 357 23.79 18.42 -8.27
N THR A 358 23.32 18.48 -7.02
CA THR A 358 22.21 19.30 -6.55
C THR A 358 22.67 20.62 -5.93
N ALA A 359 23.98 20.79 -5.72
CA ALA A 359 24.59 21.90 -4.96
C ALA A 359 24.15 22.01 -3.49
N GLU A 360 23.37 21.07 -2.96
CA GLU A 360 22.84 21.13 -1.60
C GLU A 360 23.93 21.19 -0.53
N GLU A 361 25.00 20.40 -0.69
CA GLU A 361 26.13 20.35 0.24
C GLU A 361 26.90 21.67 0.21
N ALA A 362 27.18 22.21 -0.99
CA ALA A 362 27.86 23.48 -1.15
C ALA A 362 27.08 24.63 -0.50
N LEU A 363 25.78 24.74 -0.82
CA LEU A 363 24.90 25.76 -0.25
C LEU A 363 24.78 25.64 1.27
N PHE A 364 24.63 24.42 1.79
CA PHE A 364 24.58 24.16 3.22
C PHE A 364 25.86 24.61 3.93
N LEU A 365 27.04 24.19 3.44
CA LEU A 365 28.32 24.56 4.04
C LEU A 365 28.56 26.07 4.03
N ARG A 366 28.11 26.77 2.98
CA ARG A 366 28.20 28.24 2.94
C ARG A 366 27.24 28.88 3.94
N ALA A 367 25.99 28.43 4.01
CA ALA A 367 25.01 28.97 4.97
C ALA A 367 25.42 28.73 6.44
N VAL A 368 26.05 27.59 6.77
CA VAL A 368 26.57 27.31 8.12
C VAL A 368 27.73 28.24 8.51
N ARG A 369 28.58 28.58 7.54
CA ARG A 369 29.79 29.42 7.78
C ARG A 369 29.51 30.91 7.67
N ALA A 370 28.32 31.27 7.21
CA ALA A 370 27.91 32.63 6.96
C ALA A 370 27.92 33.47 8.24
N ARG A 371 28.33 34.74 8.11
CA ARG A 371 28.22 35.72 9.20
C ARG A 371 26.79 36.20 9.41
N ARG A 372 25.96 36.15 8.37
CA ARG A 372 24.55 36.54 8.41
C ARG A 372 23.65 35.32 8.42
N TRP A 373 22.43 35.56 8.84
CA TRP A 373 21.39 34.55 8.94
C TRP A 373 20.89 34.18 7.54
N THR A 374 21.20 32.96 7.08
CA THR A 374 20.69 32.43 5.81
C THR A 374 19.97 31.12 6.06
N ARG A 375 18.72 31.02 5.57
CA ARG A 375 17.92 29.79 5.64
C ARG A 375 17.63 29.27 4.24
N ILE A 376 17.62 27.95 4.09
CA ILE A 376 17.37 27.28 2.83
C ILE A 376 16.26 26.23 3.00
N LEU A 377 15.17 26.39 2.26
CA LEU A 377 14.03 25.48 2.26
C LEU A 377 14.00 24.70 0.95
N TYR A 378 14.11 23.39 1.03
CA TYR A 378 14.04 22.49 -0.11
C TYR A 378 12.68 21.79 -0.18
N THR A 379 12.18 21.52 -1.38
CA THR A 379 11.06 20.58 -1.57
C THR A 379 11.52 19.36 -2.37
N LEU A 380 11.15 18.17 -1.89
CA LEU A 380 11.42 16.91 -2.55
C LEU A 380 10.32 15.89 -2.22
N ARG A 381 10.30 14.76 -2.91
CA ARG A 381 9.25 13.75 -2.68
C ARG A 381 9.61 12.75 -1.59
N TYR A 382 10.87 12.32 -1.55
CA TYR A 382 11.38 11.36 -0.57
C TYR A 382 12.06 12.07 0.60
N PRO A 383 12.06 11.49 1.81
CA PRO A 383 12.89 12.04 2.88
C PRO A 383 14.38 11.97 2.51
N PRO A 384 15.17 13.02 2.80
CA PRO A 384 16.61 13.00 2.53
C PRO A 384 17.31 12.03 3.49
N ALA A 385 18.00 11.02 2.94
CA ALA A 385 18.65 9.98 3.74
C ALA A 385 19.72 10.53 4.70
N ASN A 386 20.42 11.60 4.30
CA ASN A 386 21.50 12.25 5.02
C ASN A 386 21.04 13.39 5.96
N ALA A 387 19.75 13.77 5.95
CA ALA A 387 19.26 14.96 6.65
C ALA A 387 17.86 14.80 7.27
N ILE A 388 17.53 13.59 7.75
CA ILE A 388 16.20 13.26 8.30
C ILE A 388 15.78 14.23 9.43
N ARG A 389 16.72 14.64 10.30
CA ARG A 389 16.43 15.59 11.40
C ARG A 389 16.06 16.99 10.91
N SER A 390 16.48 17.37 9.72
CA SER A 390 16.18 18.64 9.08
C SER A 390 15.08 18.48 8.04
N SER A 391 14.15 17.54 8.25
CA SER A 391 13.07 17.27 7.32
C SER A 391 11.70 17.32 8.00
N LEU A 392 10.72 17.88 7.28
CA LEU A 392 9.35 18.03 7.72
C LEU A 392 8.43 17.28 6.74
N PRO A 393 7.74 16.22 7.18
CA PRO A 393 6.78 15.50 6.34
C PRO A 393 5.55 16.36 6.05
N VAL A 394 5.13 16.38 4.79
CA VAL A 394 3.93 17.06 4.28
C VAL A 394 2.95 15.97 3.79
N PRO A 395 2.06 15.48 4.68
CA PRO A 395 1.08 14.45 4.34
C PRO A 395 -0.06 15.01 3.48
N GLY A 396 -1.08 14.20 3.17
CA GLY A 396 -2.38 14.70 2.69
C GLY A 396 -3.02 15.70 3.67
N LEU A 397 -4.15 16.29 3.28
CA LEU A 397 -4.92 17.18 4.15
C LEU A 397 -5.52 16.39 5.31
N ASP A 398 -5.60 17.01 6.49
CA ASP A 398 -6.35 16.46 7.63
C ASP A 398 -7.83 16.30 7.27
N SER A 399 -8.38 15.09 7.45
CA SER A 399 -9.73 14.74 7.00
C SER A 399 -10.83 15.55 7.69
N ASP A 400 -10.59 15.96 8.93
CA ASP A 400 -11.63 16.50 9.81
C ASP A 400 -11.60 18.03 9.80
N THR A 401 -10.41 18.62 9.66
CA THR A 401 -10.21 20.08 9.76
C THR A 401 -9.84 20.75 8.45
N GLU A 402 -8.99 20.13 7.60
CA GLU A 402 -8.48 20.79 6.40
C GLU A 402 -9.28 20.44 5.13
N VAL A 403 -9.75 19.19 5.00
CA VAL A 403 -10.52 18.73 3.84
C VAL A 403 -11.84 19.51 3.64
N PRO A 404 -12.66 19.79 4.67
CA PRO A 404 -13.91 20.52 4.48
C PRO A 404 -13.70 21.92 3.88
N GLU A 405 -12.76 22.69 4.42
CA GLU A 405 -12.42 24.03 3.91
C GLU A 405 -11.87 23.96 2.47
N PHE A 406 -11.04 22.95 2.18
CA PHE A 406 -10.47 22.77 0.85
C PHE A 406 -11.52 22.37 -0.19
N LEU A 407 -12.50 21.54 0.20
CA LEU A 407 -13.64 21.16 -0.64
C LEU A 407 -14.48 22.38 -0.99
N GLU A 408 -14.81 23.22 -0.02
CA GLU A 408 -15.59 24.45 -0.24
C GLU A 408 -14.91 25.34 -1.29
N ALA A 409 -13.60 25.57 -1.15
CA ALA A 409 -12.86 26.40 -2.10
C ALA A 409 -12.77 25.77 -3.51
N CYS A 410 -12.57 24.45 -3.60
CA CYS A 410 -12.61 23.76 -4.89
C CYS A 410 -14.00 23.89 -5.54
N CYS A 411 -15.07 23.70 -4.77
CA CYS A 411 -16.45 23.81 -5.27
C CYS A 411 -16.74 25.22 -5.79
N ARG A 412 -16.27 26.25 -5.05
CA ARG A 412 -16.35 27.65 -5.46
C ARG A 412 -15.57 27.92 -6.75
N GLN A 413 -14.37 27.37 -6.88
CA GLN A 413 -13.52 27.54 -8.07
C GLN A 413 -14.09 26.88 -9.33
N PHE A 414 -14.64 25.67 -9.21
CA PHE A 414 -15.21 24.94 -10.34
C PHE A 414 -16.70 25.24 -10.57
N GLU A 415 -17.29 26.09 -9.73
CA GLU A 415 -18.71 26.47 -9.76
C GLU A 415 -19.64 25.25 -9.68
N VAL A 416 -19.33 24.30 -8.77
CA VAL A 416 -20.13 23.09 -8.53
C VAL A 416 -20.74 23.09 -7.12
N PRO A 417 -21.90 22.44 -6.90
CA PRO A 417 -22.49 22.32 -5.56
C PRO A 417 -21.62 21.48 -4.64
N GLU A 418 -21.57 21.81 -3.36
CA GLU A 418 -20.84 21.03 -2.36
C GLU A 418 -21.33 19.57 -2.25
N PRO A 419 -20.43 18.61 -1.95
CA PRO A 419 -20.80 17.22 -1.72
C PRO A 419 -21.64 17.08 -0.44
N ALA A 420 -22.62 16.17 -0.46
CA ALA A 420 -23.37 15.84 0.75
C ALA A 420 -22.45 15.16 1.79
N ALA A 421 -22.79 15.28 3.07
CA ALA A 421 -21.96 14.80 4.18
C ALA A 421 -21.62 13.29 4.10
N ASP A 422 -22.51 12.48 3.52
CA ASP A 422 -22.33 11.04 3.29
C ASP A 422 -21.36 10.74 2.12
N GLN A 423 -21.14 11.69 1.22
CA GLN A 423 -20.26 11.55 0.05
C GLN A 423 -18.81 11.93 0.37
N VAL A 424 -18.58 12.82 1.34
CA VAL A 424 -17.24 13.28 1.76
C VAL A 424 -16.31 12.10 2.13
N PRO A 425 -16.73 11.09 2.92
CA PRO A 425 -15.88 9.93 3.21
C PRO A 425 -15.44 9.14 1.97
N ALA A 426 -16.27 9.10 0.91
CA ALA A 426 -15.93 8.42 -0.32
C ALA A 426 -14.86 9.18 -1.13
N ILE A 427 -14.93 10.53 -1.14
CA ILE A 427 -13.91 11.39 -1.74
C ILE A 427 -12.58 11.19 -0.99
N ILE A 428 -12.60 11.31 0.35
CA ILE A 428 -11.43 11.10 1.21
C ILE A 428 -10.72 9.78 0.91
N ARG A 429 -11.47 8.67 0.87
CA ARG A 429 -10.91 7.34 0.57
C ARG A 429 -10.34 7.25 -0.84
N ALA A 430 -10.97 7.87 -1.83
CA ALA A 430 -10.52 7.80 -3.23
C ALA A 430 -9.25 8.63 -3.48
N THR A 431 -9.07 9.73 -2.74
CA THR A 431 -8.00 10.71 -2.97
C THR A 431 -6.88 10.66 -1.94
N ASP A 432 -7.03 9.88 -0.87
CA ASP A 432 -6.11 9.82 0.28
C ASP A 432 -5.78 11.22 0.82
N CYS A 433 -6.80 12.09 0.83
CA CYS A 433 -6.73 13.50 1.17
C CYS A 433 -5.67 14.33 0.39
N LEU A 434 -5.16 13.87 -0.76
CA LEU A 434 -4.19 14.65 -1.55
C LEU A 434 -4.90 15.83 -2.24
N PRO A 435 -4.48 17.09 -2.00
CA PRO A 435 -5.10 18.28 -2.60
C PRO A 435 -5.35 18.17 -4.10
N LEU A 436 -4.34 17.74 -4.88
CA LEU A 436 -4.45 17.62 -6.33
C LEU A 436 -5.52 16.61 -6.78
N LEU A 437 -5.68 15.51 -6.02
CA LEU A 437 -6.65 14.48 -6.35
C LEU A 437 -8.06 14.88 -5.93
N ILE A 438 -8.21 15.53 -4.77
CA ILE A 438 -9.48 16.14 -4.35
C ILE A 438 -9.93 17.11 -5.44
N GLU A 439 -9.06 18.04 -5.81
CA GLU A 439 -9.32 19.03 -6.85
C GLU A 439 -9.73 18.37 -8.18
N THR A 440 -9.06 17.28 -8.57
CA THR A 440 -9.40 16.53 -9.79
C THR A 440 -10.81 15.93 -9.71
N VAL A 441 -11.21 15.35 -8.57
CA VAL A 441 -12.56 14.80 -8.37
C VAL A 441 -13.62 15.91 -8.44
N ILE A 442 -13.36 17.07 -7.82
CA ILE A 442 -14.27 18.22 -7.88
C ILE A 442 -14.32 18.81 -9.30
N GLY A 443 -13.19 18.88 -10.01
CA GLY A 443 -13.15 19.29 -11.42
C GLY A 443 -13.98 18.36 -12.31
N LEU A 444 -13.92 17.04 -12.11
CA LEU A 444 -14.75 16.06 -12.81
C LEU A 444 -16.25 16.21 -12.50
N ARG A 445 -16.61 16.74 -11.32
CA ARG A 445 -18.00 17.04 -10.95
C ARG A 445 -18.67 18.02 -11.92
N ARG A 446 -17.89 18.91 -12.55
CA ARG A 446 -18.39 19.86 -13.55
C ARG A 446 -19.00 19.19 -14.78
N PHE A 447 -18.48 18.02 -15.16
CA PHE A 447 -18.89 17.29 -16.36
C PHE A 447 -19.76 16.08 -16.07
N THR A 448 -19.98 15.78 -14.79
CA THR A 448 -20.80 14.64 -14.32
C THR A 448 -22.02 15.15 -13.59
N GLY A 449 -23.11 14.37 -13.54
CA GLY A 449 -24.35 14.81 -12.90
C GLY A 449 -24.31 14.84 -11.36
N ASN A 450 -23.41 14.07 -10.73
CA ASN A 450 -23.31 13.88 -9.29
C ASN A 450 -21.91 13.42 -8.86
N TYR A 451 -21.61 13.48 -7.56
CA TYR A 451 -20.31 13.06 -7.01
C TYR A 451 -20.02 11.56 -7.07
N PRO A 452 -20.97 10.64 -6.82
CA PRO A 452 -20.73 9.21 -7.00
C PRO A 452 -20.22 8.87 -8.41
N GLU A 453 -20.78 9.50 -9.45
CA GLU A 453 -20.32 9.32 -10.83
C GLU A 453 -18.94 9.97 -11.06
N ALA A 454 -18.68 11.15 -10.51
CA ALA A 454 -17.35 11.78 -10.56
C ALA A 454 -16.26 10.88 -9.94
N ILE A 455 -16.55 10.29 -8.77
CA ILE A 455 -15.66 9.36 -8.07
C ILE A 455 -15.47 8.09 -8.91
N ARG A 456 -16.54 7.53 -9.49
CA ARG A 456 -16.44 6.35 -10.37
C ARG A 456 -15.57 6.63 -11.58
N ILE A 457 -15.81 7.73 -12.29
CA ILE A 457 -15.01 8.14 -13.44
C ILE A 457 -13.55 8.39 -13.04
N PHE A 458 -13.32 9.03 -11.90
CA PHE A 458 -11.99 9.21 -11.34
C PHE A 458 -11.32 7.86 -11.08
N SER A 459 -11.99 6.93 -10.40
CA SER A 459 -11.52 5.57 -10.11
C SER A 459 -11.19 4.76 -11.37
N ASP A 460 -11.97 4.93 -12.44
CA ASP A 460 -11.81 4.21 -13.71
C ASP A 460 -10.68 4.81 -14.58
N ARG A 461 -11.01 5.74 -15.49
CA ARG A 461 -10.06 6.30 -16.49
C ARG A 461 -9.89 7.81 -16.41
N GLY A 462 -10.83 8.53 -15.81
CA GLY A 462 -10.79 10.00 -15.70
C GLY A 462 -9.68 10.52 -14.80
N GLY A 463 -9.18 9.70 -13.87
CA GLY A 463 -8.05 10.03 -12.99
C GLY A 463 -6.67 9.60 -13.51
N ASP A 464 -6.58 8.94 -14.67
CA ASP A 464 -5.33 8.32 -15.13
C ASP A 464 -4.21 9.33 -15.38
N GLU A 465 -4.51 10.48 -15.98
CA GLU A 465 -3.51 11.52 -16.23
C GLU A 465 -3.02 12.17 -14.93
N ALA A 466 -3.92 12.46 -13.99
CA ALA A 466 -3.54 12.96 -12.66
C ALA A 466 -2.64 11.95 -11.93
N ARG A 467 -3.01 10.67 -11.95
CA ARG A 467 -2.20 9.61 -11.33
C ARG A 467 -0.88 9.38 -12.04
N ARG A 468 -0.83 9.45 -13.38
CA ARG A 468 0.46 9.42 -14.12
C ARG A 468 1.34 10.58 -13.70
N TYR A 469 0.80 11.79 -13.65
CA TYR A 469 1.56 12.94 -13.17
C TYR A 469 2.10 12.75 -11.73
N LEU A 470 1.31 12.13 -10.85
CA LEU A 470 1.72 11.85 -9.48
C LEU A 470 2.77 10.74 -9.37
N TYR A 471 2.55 9.61 -10.04
CA TYR A 471 3.22 8.33 -9.78
C TYR A 471 4.15 7.84 -10.89
N GLN A 472 3.96 8.27 -12.15
CA GLN A 472 4.77 7.80 -13.28
C GLN A 472 6.25 8.06 -13.05
N ARG A 473 6.58 9.28 -12.57
CA ARG A 473 7.94 9.68 -12.24
C ARG A 473 8.60 8.77 -11.21
N GLU A 474 7.86 8.33 -10.19
CA GLU A 474 8.42 7.44 -9.15
C GLU A 474 8.52 6.01 -9.64
N TYR A 475 7.53 5.56 -10.40
CA TYR A 475 7.53 4.23 -10.98
C TYR A 475 8.69 4.02 -11.96
N ASP A 476 9.04 5.05 -12.73
CA ASP A 476 10.14 5.01 -13.69
C ASP A 476 11.52 5.05 -13.01
N GLN A 477 11.61 5.63 -11.82
CA GLN A 477 12.84 5.65 -11.01
C GLN A 477 13.16 4.32 -10.33
N LEU A 478 12.14 3.48 -10.09
CA LEU A 478 12.36 2.13 -9.59
C LEU A 478 13.35 1.42 -10.52
N ASP A 479 14.37 0.78 -9.93
CA ASP A 479 15.45 0.13 -10.66
C ASP A 479 14.86 -0.74 -11.80
N PRO A 480 15.20 -0.45 -13.07
CA PRO A 480 14.71 -1.21 -14.21
C PRO A 480 15.07 -2.71 -14.13
N ALA A 481 16.18 -3.04 -13.47
CA ALA A 481 16.59 -4.41 -13.15
C ALA A 481 16.12 -4.88 -11.77
N GLY A 482 15.55 -3.97 -10.98
CA GLY A 482 15.07 -4.15 -9.63
C GLY A 482 13.79 -4.98 -9.54
N ARG A 483 13.43 -5.32 -8.31
CA ARG A 483 12.32 -6.25 -8.00
C ARG A 483 11.07 -5.56 -7.49
N SER A 484 11.11 -4.23 -7.42
CA SER A 484 10.07 -3.33 -6.95
C SER A 484 8.80 -3.36 -7.80
N LYS A 485 8.92 -3.34 -9.13
CA LYS A 485 7.75 -3.39 -10.04
C LYS A 485 6.97 -4.73 -9.92
N PRO A 486 7.63 -5.91 -9.83
CA PRO A 486 6.96 -7.16 -9.47
C PRO A 486 6.30 -7.16 -8.08
N VAL A 487 6.93 -6.56 -7.06
CA VAL A 487 6.35 -6.45 -5.70
C VAL A 487 5.08 -5.61 -5.71
N LEU A 488 5.08 -4.45 -6.37
CA LEU A 488 3.88 -3.62 -6.52
C LEU A 488 2.75 -4.35 -7.25
N ALA A 489 3.08 -5.08 -8.33
CA ALA A 489 2.11 -5.88 -9.06
C ALA A 489 1.55 -7.04 -8.21
N ALA A 490 2.34 -7.63 -7.32
CA ALA A 490 1.89 -8.67 -6.41
C ALA A 490 0.90 -8.14 -5.38
N LEU A 491 1.23 -6.99 -4.76
CA LEU A 491 0.34 -6.31 -3.81
C LEU A 491 -0.97 -5.86 -4.45
N LEU A 492 -0.93 -5.38 -5.71
CA LEU A 492 -2.12 -5.08 -6.50
C LEU A 492 -3.05 -6.29 -6.63
N LEU A 493 -2.50 -7.46 -6.95
CA LEU A 493 -3.28 -8.68 -7.18
C LEU A 493 -3.81 -9.28 -5.88
N LEU A 494 -3.06 -9.16 -4.78
CA LEU A 494 -3.49 -9.57 -3.45
C LEU A 494 -4.66 -8.71 -2.95
N GLY A 495 -4.63 -7.39 -3.18
CA GLY A 495 -5.76 -6.48 -2.92
C GLY A 495 -6.07 -6.21 -1.44
N GLU A 496 -5.38 -6.89 -0.52
CA GLU A 496 -5.55 -6.79 0.94
C GLU A 496 -4.19 -6.52 1.62
N PRO A 497 -4.16 -5.98 2.85
CA PRO A 497 -2.92 -5.85 3.63
C PRO A 497 -2.29 -7.21 3.89
N VAL A 498 -0.99 -7.36 3.59
CA VAL A 498 -0.27 -8.64 3.73
C VAL A 498 1.06 -8.50 4.45
N THR A 499 1.49 -9.56 5.13
CA THR A 499 2.77 -9.59 5.84
C THR A 499 3.96 -9.70 4.89
N PHE A 500 5.15 -9.30 5.37
CA PHE A 500 6.41 -9.51 4.64
C PHE A 500 6.61 -10.98 4.23
N ALA A 501 6.27 -11.92 5.12
CA ALA A 501 6.41 -13.35 4.86
C ALA A 501 5.53 -13.83 3.69
N THR A 502 4.31 -13.29 3.59
CA THR A 502 3.39 -13.58 2.48
C THR A 502 3.96 -13.10 1.15
N ILE A 503 4.50 -11.88 1.09
CA ILE A 503 5.10 -11.32 -0.14
C ILE A 503 6.32 -12.15 -0.56
N ALA A 504 7.21 -12.48 0.38
CA ALA A 504 8.40 -13.29 0.11
C ALA A 504 8.06 -14.73 -0.29
N GLY A 505 6.99 -15.31 0.27
CA GLY A 505 6.49 -16.64 -0.10
C GLY A 505 5.90 -16.67 -1.51
N LEU A 506 5.07 -15.67 -1.84
CA LEU A 506 4.46 -15.51 -3.16
C LEU A 506 5.53 -15.29 -4.24
N LEU A 507 6.49 -14.42 -3.96
CA LEU A 507 7.61 -14.09 -4.84
C LEU A 507 8.84 -14.95 -4.52
N SER A 508 8.66 -16.27 -4.39
CA SER A 508 9.71 -17.23 -3.99
C SER A 508 10.97 -17.26 -4.87
N HIS A 509 10.91 -16.67 -6.07
CA HIS A 509 12.06 -16.47 -6.94
C HIS A 509 12.95 -15.29 -6.51
N LEU A 510 12.50 -14.49 -5.54
CA LEU A 510 13.24 -13.39 -4.91
C LEU A 510 13.75 -13.83 -3.54
N THR A 511 14.94 -13.38 -3.18
CA THR A 511 15.46 -13.60 -1.83
C THR A 511 14.78 -12.63 -0.85
N LYS A 512 14.72 -12.99 0.45
CA LYS A 512 14.16 -12.09 1.47
C LYS A 512 14.82 -10.70 1.47
N PRO A 513 16.16 -10.56 1.36
CA PRO A 513 16.79 -9.25 1.21
C PRO A 513 16.28 -8.48 -0.01
N GLN A 514 16.12 -9.13 -1.17
CA GLN A 514 15.61 -8.47 -2.38
C GLN A 514 14.17 -7.96 -2.22
N VAL A 515 13.33 -8.70 -1.48
CA VAL A 515 11.96 -8.24 -1.16
C VAL A 515 11.99 -7.06 -0.19
N ALA A 516 12.87 -7.09 0.81
CA ALA A 516 13.03 -5.98 1.75
C ALA A 516 13.55 -4.71 1.05
N ASP A 517 14.56 -4.85 0.20
CA ASP A 517 15.09 -3.74 -0.61
C ASP A 517 14.01 -3.18 -1.53
N ALA A 518 13.20 -4.03 -2.17
CA ALA A 518 12.11 -3.62 -3.03
C ALA A 518 10.98 -2.88 -2.27
N LEU A 519 10.63 -3.34 -1.07
CA LEU A 519 9.66 -2.65 -0.21
C LEU A 519 10.20 -1.30 0.28
N SER A 520 11.49 -1.23 0.58
CA SER A 520 12.17 0.02 0.96
C SER A 520 12.21 1.02 -0.20
N GLU A 521 12.54 0.55 -1.41
CA GLU A 521 12.61 1.37 -2.64
C GLU A 521 11.23 1.91 -3.05
N THR A 522 10.18 1.09 -2.90
CA THR A 522 8.80 1.52 -3.25
C THR A 522 8.24 2.55 -2.27
N GLY A 523 8.73 2.58 -1.03
CA GLY A 523 8.51 3.65 -0.05
C GLY A 523 7.04 4.00 0.22
N SER A 524 6.82 5.11 0.95
CA SER A 524 5.47 5.60 1.29
C SER A 524 4.69 6.17 0.10
N VAL A 525 5.30 6.27 -1.08
CA VAL A 525 4.63 6.75 -2.30
C VAL A 525 3.62 5.73 -2.80
N PHE A 526 4.01 4.46 -2.80
CA PHE A 526 3.18 3.36 -3.30
C PHE A 526 2.65 2.48 -2.18
N LEU A 527 3.29 2.46 -1.00
CA LEU A 527 2.93 1.57 0.09
C LEU A 527 2.39 2.30 1.32
N SER A 528 1.33 1.73 1.91
CA SER A 528 0.88 2.00 3.26
C SER A 528 1.26 0.82 4.16
N THR A 529 1.75 1.12 5.36
CA THR A 529 2.09 0.10 6.38
C THR A 529 1.18 0.20 7.59
N PHE A 530 0.77 -0.94 8.12
CA PHE A 530 -0.07 -1.06 9.31
C PHE A 530 0.53 -2.09 10.27
N GLN A 531 0.17 -2.04 11.54
CA GLN A 531 0.47 -3.10 12.49
C GLN A 531 -0.81 -3.91 12.77
N ASP A 532 -0.69 -5.23 12.73
CA ASP A 532 -1.76 -6.14 13.14
C ASP A 532 -1.84 -6.26 14.68
N GLU A 533 -2.88 -6.92 15.20
CA GLU A 533 -3.08 -7.18 16.64
C GLU A 533 -1.88 -7.93 17.27
N ASP A 534 -1.17 -8.72 16.46
CA ASP A 534 0.04 -9.46 16.85
C ASP A 534 1.35 -8.63 16.72
N GLY A 535 1.25 -7.36 16.31
CA GLY A 535 2.40 -6.46 16.11
C GLY A 535 3.19 -6.68 14.81
N GLU A 536 2.75 -7.59 13.93
CA GLU A 536 3.36 -7.78 12.61
C GLU A 536 3.05 -6.61 11.67
N THR A 537 4.04 -6.23 10.84
CA THR A 537 3.85 -5.17 9.84
C THR A 537 3.18 -5.72 8.58
N LEU A 538 2.03 -5.14 8.25
CA LEU A 538 1.27 -5.38 7.03
C LEU A 538 1.57 -4.31 6.00
N TYR A 539 1.66 -4.71 4.73
CA TYR A 539 1.94 -3.87 3.58
C TYR A 539 0.75 -3.91 2.62
N GLN A 540 0.35 -2.74 2.13
CA GLN A 540 -0.70 -2.59 1.11
C GLN A 540 -0.31 -1.46 0.16
N LEU A 541 -0.86 -1.46 -1.06
CA LEU A 541 -0.76 -0.30 -1.93
C LEU A 541 -1.59 0.87 -1.37
N VAL A 542 -1.06 2.09 -1.44
CA VAL A 542 -1.82 3.31 -1.11
C VAL A 542 -2.99 3.43 -2.10
N PRO A 543 -4.25 3.62 -1.65
CA PRO A 543 -5.43 3.53 -2.51
C PRO A 543 -5.37 4.31 -3.84
N PRO A 544 -4.90 5.57 -3.91
CA PRO A 544 -4.89 6.31 -5.17
C PRO A 544 -3.82 5.83 -6.16
N SER A 545 -2.82 5.09 -5.68
CA SER A 545 -1.79 4.47 -6.53
C SER A 545 -2.28 3.20 -7.23
N VAL A 546 -3.30 2.51 -6.67
CA VAL A 546 -3.80 1.21 -7.16
C VAL A 546 -4.18 1.24 -8.65
N PRO A 547 -4.98 2.21 -9.14
CA PRO A 547 -5.35 2.25 -10.56
C PRO A 547 -4.14 2.52 -11.47
N PHE A 548 -3.18 3.32 -11.01
CA PHE A 548 -1.95 3.57 -11.75
C PHE A 548 -1.07 2.31 -11.81
N VAL A 549 -0.83 1.66 -10.67
CA VAL A 549 -0.04 0.41 -10.60
C VAL A 549 -0.68 -0.65 -11.49
N ARG A 550 -2.02 -0.74 -11.54
CA ARG A 550 -2.75 -1.61 -12.47
C ARG A 550 -2.43 -1.29 -13.93
N LEU A 551 -2.62 -0.05 -14.34
CA LEU A 551 -2.36 0.41 -15.71
C LEU A 551 -0.93 0.06 -16.18
N VAL A 552 0.08 0.32 -15.35
CA VAL A 552 1.49 0.07 -15.72
C VAL A 552 1.86 -1.41 -15.62
N SER A 553 1.28 -2.17 -14.67
CA SER A 553 1.55 -3.59 -14.49
C SER A 553 0.92 -4.45 -15.58
N GLU A 554 -0.29 -4.12 -16.05
CA GLU A 554 -0.97 -4.82 -17.14
C GLU A 554 -0.17 -4.81 -18.46
N ARG A 555 0.70 -3.81 -18.64
CA ARG A 555 1.60 -3.71 -19.80
C ARG A 555 2.87 -4.55 -19.66
N GLN A 556 3.14 -5.14 -18.49
CA GLN A 556 4.37 -5.87 -18.23
C GLN A 556 4.27 -7.35 -18.65
N PRO A 557 5.31 -7.92 -19.29
CA PRO A 557 5.28 -9.32 -19.75
C PRO A 557 5.11 -10.36 -18.65
N TYR A 558 5.49 -10.04 -17.41
CA TYR A 558 5.41 -10.95 -16.27
C TYR A 558 4.04 -10.95 -15.57
N PHE A 559 3.15 -10.00 -15.87
CA PHE A 559 1.92 -9.78 -15.11
C PHE A 559 0.96 -10.97 -15.17
N ASN A 560 0.75 -11.55 -16.36
CA ASN A 560 -0.10 -12.74 -16.53
C ASN A 560 0.43 -13.96 -15.76
N ARG A 561 1.75 -14.11 -15.63
CA ARG A 561 2.33 -15.20 -14.81
C ARG A 561 2.07 -14.97 -13.33
N LEU A 562 2.15 -13.71 -12.90
CA LEU A 562 1.92 -13.32 -11.52
C LEU A 562 0.46 -13.51 -11.10
N ILE A 563 -0.51 -13.23 -12.00
CA ILE A 563 -1.93 -13.57 -11.80
C ILE A 563 -2.06 -15.06 -11.45
N ASN A 564 -1.51 -15.94 -12.29
CA ASN A 564 -1.57 -17.38 -12.05
C ASN A 564 -0.88 -17.80 -10.74
N THR A 565 0.20 -17.11 -10.35
CA THR A 565 0.91 -17.37 -9.09
C THR A 565 0.07 -16.95 -7.88
N VAL A 566 -0.61 -15.81 -7.94
CA VAL A 566 -1.51 -15.33 -6.88
C VAL A 566 -2.76 -16.19 -6.79
N GLU A 567 -3.34 -16.59 -7.92
CA GLU A 567 -4.47 -17.52 -7.94
C GLU A 567 -4.08 -18.89 -7.38
N HIS A 568 -2.90 -19.40 -7.72
CA HIS A 568 -2.39 -20.64 -7.13
C HIS A 568 -2.13 -20.49 -5.63
N PHE A 569 -1.57 -19.36 -5.19
CA PHE A 569 -1.36 -19.05 -3.78
C PHE A 569 -2.68 -18.99 -2.99
N ARG A 570 -3.71 -18.33 -3.54
CA ARG A 570 -5.07 -18.31 -2.96
C ARG A 570 -5.71 -19.70 -2.94
N ALA A 571 -5.54 -20.48 -4.01
CA ALA A 571 -6.09 -21.83 -4.13
C ALA A 571 -5.38 -22.85 -3.22
N THR A 572 -4.10 -22.65 -2.90
CA THR A 572 -3.34 -23.53 -1.99
C THR A 572 -3.58 -23.25 -0.52
N GLY A 573 -4.25 -22.14 -0.15
CA GLY A 573 -5.23 -22.07 0.93
C GLY A 573 -4.86 -22.55 2.35
N VAL A 574 -3.58 -22.75 2.68
CA VAL A 574 -3.17 -23.15 4.04
C VAL A 574 -2.39 -22.01 4.65
N ARG A 575 -2.95 -21.46 5.74
CA ARG A 575 -2.31 -20.56 6.73
C ARG A 575 -0.99 -21.19 7.20
N THR A 576 0.05 -21.04 6.39
CA THR A 576 1.36 -21.62 6.66
C THR A 576 2.11 -20.58 7.48
N THR A 577 2.38 -20.88 8.75
CA THR A 577 3.16 -19.97 9.59
C THR A 577 4.57 -19.77 8.99
N PRO A 578 5.27 -18.63 9.24
CA PRO A 578 6.61 -18.40 8.70
C PRO A 578 7.63 -19.51 9.03
N ARG A 579 7.42 -20.19 10.18
CA ARG A 579 8.18 -21.37 10.60
C ARG A 579 7.91 -22.58 9.71
N GLU A 580 6.64 -22.90 9.42
CA GLU A 580 6.28 -23.99 8.52
C GLU A 580 6.80 -23.77 7.09
N ALA A 581 6.71 -22.53 6.58
CA ALA A 581 7.23 -22.20 5.26
C ALA A 581 8.75 -22.46 5.16
N THR A 582 9.49 -22.11 6.22
CA THR A 582 10.93 -22.36 6.31
C THR A 582 11.25 -23.86 6.35
N LEU A 583 10.47 -24.64 7.11
CA LEU A 583 10.62 -26.10 7.18
C LEU A 583 10.33 -26.76 5.83
N ILE A 584 9.25 -26.36 5.15
CA ILE A 584 8.88 -26.87 3.82
C ILE A 584 10.02 -26.63 2.82
N VAL A 585 10.54 -25.40 2.73
CA VAL A 585 11.64 -25.07 1.79
C VAL A 585 12.90 -25.88 2.11
N THR A 586 13.23 -26.03 3.39
CA THR A 586 14.41 -26.81 3.83
C THR A 586 14.27 -28.29 3.47
N MET A 587 13.10 -28.88 3.75
CA MET A 587 12.82 -30.28 3.44
C MET A 587 12.75 -30.54 1.92
N GLU A 588 12.15 -29.64 1.14
CA GLU A 588 12.11 -29.75 -0.33
C GLU A 588 13.51 -29.67 -0.96
N ARG A 589 14.38 -28.80 -0.42
CA ARG A 589 15.78 -28.72 -0.84
C ARG A 589 16.52 -30.02 -0.52
N ALA A 590 16.40 -30.52 0.71
CA ALA A 590 17.04 -31.77 1.12
C ALA A 590 16.57 -32.97 0.26
N LEU A 591 15.28 -33.05 -0.07
CA LEU A 591 14.75 -34.08 -0.97
C LEU A 591 15.32 -33.97 -2.39
N ARG A 592 15.49 -32.75 -2.92
CA ARG A 592 16.09 -32.51 -4.23
C ARG A 592 17.56 -32.94 -4.27
N ASP A 593 18.28 -32.65 -3.20
CA ASP A 593 19.71 -32.99 -3.03
C ASP A 593 19.91 -34.46 -2.62
N ARG A 594 18.83 -35.26 -2.54
CA ARG A 594 18.82 -36.67 -2.07
C ARG A 594 19.38 -36.85 -0.65
N ALA A 595 19.36 -35.80 0.16
CA ALA A 595 19.79 -35.80 1.56
C ALA A 595 18.64 -36.25 2.48
N PHE A 596 18.12 -37.47 2.28
CA PHE A 596 16.95 -37.98 3.00
C PHE A 596 17.15 -38.08 4.52
N GLY A 597 18.39 -38.37 4.95
CA GLY A 597 18.75 -38.42 6.37
C GLY A 597 18.55 -37.08 7.07
N GLN A 598 18.81 -35.97 6.38
CA GLN A 598 18.62 -34.62 6.92
C GLN A 598 17.16 -34.33 7.24
N VAL A 599 16.22 -34.83 6.42
CA VAL A 599 14.78 -34.66 6.68
C VAL A 599 14.35 -35.48 7.90
N ALA A 600 14.91 -36.69 8.08
CA ALA A 600 14.68 -37.50 9.27
C ALA A 600 15.30 -36.88 10.54
N GLU A 601 16.45 -36.23 10.44
CA GLU A 601 17.07 -35.46 11.54
C GLU A 601 16.20 -34.25 11.92
N ILE A 602 15.67 -33.52 10.94
CA ILE A 602 14.72 -32.43 11.20
C ILE A 602 13.51 -32.98 11.95
N HIS A 603 12.93 -34.10 11.53
CA HIS A 603 11.84 -34.74 12.25
C HIS A 603 12.23 -35.19 13.67
N ALA A 604 13.41 -35.77 13.86
CA ALA A 604 13.90 -36.19 15.18
C ALA A 604 14.12 -35.00 16.14
N SER A 605 14.37 -33.81 15.61
CA SER A 605 14.47 -32.58 16.39
C SER A 605 13.12 -31.96 16.78
N MET A 606 12.01 -32.43 16.19
CA MET A 606 10.66 -31.94 16.48
C MET A 606 10.05 -32.70 17.66
N SER A 607 9.23 -32.02 18.46
CA SER A 607 8.47 -32.70 19.51
C SER A 607 7.30 -33.48 18.91
N ALA A 608 6.85 -34.53 19.61
CA ALA A 608 5.72 -35.36 19.14
C ALA A 608 4.40 -34.56 18.94
N HIS A 609 4.29 -33.37 19.55
CA HIS A 609 3.14 -32.48 19.45
C HIS A 609 3.49 -31.16 18.73
N ASP A 610 4.54 -31.14 17.90
CA ASP A 610 4.96 -29.93 17.20
C ASP A 610 3.83 -29.44 16.26
N PRO A 611 3.39 -28.17 16.38
CA PRO A 611 2.34 -27.60 15.53
C PRO A 611 2.61 -27.73 14.02
N ALA A 612 3.88 -27.72 13.60
CA ALA A 612 4.24 -27.87 12.19
C ALA A 612 3.89 -29.27 11.63
N LEU A 613 3.80 -30.29 12.50
CA LEU A 613 3.27 -31.61 12.11
C LEU A 613 1.76 -31.58 11.86
N GLY A 614 1.05 -30.48 12.15
CA GLY A 614 -0.31 -30.24 11.72
C GLY A 614 -0.43 -29.92 10.22
N ASN A 615 0.67 -29.54 9.57
CA ASN A 615 0.67 -29.20 8.16
C ASN A 615 0.79 -30.48 7.28
N PRO A 616 -0.18 -30.75 6.39
CA PRO A 616 -0.19 -31.99 5.63
C PRO A 616 0.92 -32.07 4.56
N LYS A 617 1.45 -30.94 4.10
CA LYS A 617 2.59 -30.91 3.18
C LYS A 617 3.88 -31.34 3.86
N ILE A 618 4.11 -30.93 5.11
CA ILE A 618 5.27 -31.38 5.90
C ILE A 618 5.20 -32.91 6.08
N ARG A 619 4.02 -33.45 6.42
CA ARG A 619 3.81 -34.91 6.50
C ARG A 619 4.14 -35.63 5.19
N ALA A 620 3.71 -35.07 4.05
CA ALA A 620 4.02 -35.62 2.75
C ALA A 620 5.54 -35.63 2.44
N LEU A 621 6.27 -34.58 2.84
CA LEU A 621 7.72 -34.49 2.67
C LEU A 621 8.47 -35.49 3.58
N LEU A 622 8.02 -35.65 4.82
CA LEU A 622 8.52 -36.70 5.73
C LEU A 622 8.31 -38.08 5.13
N ALA A 623 7.11 -38.37 4.63
CA ALA A 623 6.78 -39.64 3.99
C ALA A 623 7.71 -39.97 2.81
N GLN A 624 8.01 -38.96 1.98
CA GLN A 624 8.95 -39.11 0.87
C GLN A 624 10.37 -39.42 1.35
N ALA A 625 10.87 -38.73 2.37
CA ALA A 625 12.20 -38.99 2.91
C ALA A 625 12.31 -40.39 3.53
N TYR A 626 11.34 -40.77 4.38
CA TYR A 626 11.32 -42.10 5.00
C TYR A 626 11.18 -43.23 3.98
N GLY A 627 10.49 -42.99 2.86
CA GLY A 627 10.39 -43.97 1.77
C GLY A 627 11.73 -44.28 1.09
N GLU A 628 12.64 -43.32 1.05
CA GLU A 628 13.95 -43.43 0.40
C GLU A 628 15.07 -43.87 1.37
N LEU A 629 14.84 -43.81 2.69
CA LEU A 629 15.80 -44.25 3.73
C LEU A 629 15.91 -45.78 3.87
N GLY A 630 15.11 -46.54 3.11
CA GLY A 630 15.24 -47.99 2.97
C GLY A 630 14.13 -48.81 3.65
N PRO A 631 14.23 -50.15 3.58
CA PRO A 631 13.13 -51.05 3.96
C PRO A 631 12.63 -50.90 5.40
N ALA A 632 13.52 -50.58 6.35
CA ALA A 632 13.18 -50.42 7.77
C ALA A 632 12.21 -49.27 8.04
N HIS A 633 12.11 -48.29 7.14
CA HIS A 633 11.30 -47.07 7.31
C HIS A 633 10.01 -47.07 6.50
N ARG A 634 9.71 -48.15 5.75
CA ARG A 634 8.53 -48.23 4.87
C ARG A 634 7.21 -48.07 5.62
N THR A 635 7.07 -48.69 6.79
CA THR A 635 5.86 -48.58 7.61
C THR A 635 5.61 -47.13 8.03
N SER A 636 6.64 -46.44 8.52
CA SER A 636 6.56 -45.03 8.89
C SER A 636 6.25 -44.14 7.68
N ALA A 637 6.88 -44.39 6.53
CA ALA A 637 6.58 -43.66 5.30
C ALA A 637 5.09 -43.80 4.91
N ARG A 638 4.53 -45.01 4.99
CA ARG A 638 3.11 -45.27 4.72
C ARG A 638 2.18 -44.55 5.71
N GLU A 639 2.52 -44.56 6.99
CA GLU A 639 1.76 -43.85 8.02
C GLU A 639 1.73 -42.33 7.76
N TRP A 640 2.87 -41.74 7.39
CA TRP A 640 2.96 -40.32 7.07
C TRP A 640 2.18 -39.96 5.79
N PHE A 641 2.24 -40.80 4.76
CA PHE A 641 1.43 -40.62 3.55
C PHE A 641 -0.08 -40.69 3.85
N ARG A 642 -0.53 -41.69 4.61
CA ARG A 642 -1.94 -41.82 5.05
C ARG A 642 -2.37 -40.62 5.88
N ALA A 643 -1.51 -40.14 6.76
CA ALA A 643 -1.79 -38.99 7.61
C ALA A 643 -1.93 -37.68 6.81
N ALA A 644 -1.16 -37.51 5.73
CA ALA A 644 -1.29 -36.37 4.81
C ALA A 644 -2.58 -36.48 3.96
N GLU A 645 -2.89 -37.67 3.44
CA GLU A 645 -4.10 -37.92 2.64
C GLU A 645 -5.38 -37.74 3.49
N ALA A 646 -5.38 -38.19 4.74
CA ALA A 646 -6.51 -38.03 5.67
C ALA A 646 -6.83 -36.56 5.96
N MET A 647 -5.84 -35.67 5.82
CA MET A 647 -5.99 -34.22 5.92
C MET A 647 -6.39 -33.57 4.58
N GLY A 648 -6.71 -34.37 3.56
CA GLY A 648 -7.13 -33.90 2.24
C GLY A 648 -6.00 -33.51 1.29
N TYR A 649 -4.73 -33.71 1.67
CA TYR A 649 -3.61 -33.36 0.80
C TYR A 649 -3.32 -34.47 -0.22
N ARG A 650 -3.61 -34.18 -1.49
CA ARG A 650 -3.52 -35.13 -2.60
C ARG A 650 -2.69 -34.56 -3.75
N ASP A 651 -1.46 -34.18 -3.46
CA ASP A 651 -0.54 -33.69 -4.50
C ASP A 651 -0.08 -34.82 -5.45
N PRO A 652 -0.01 -34.60 -6.78
CA PRO A 652 0.41 -35.62 -7.74
C PRO A 652 1.80 -36.22 -7.48
N PHE A 653 2.76 -35.43 -6.98
CA PHE A 653 4.10 -35.93 -6.68
C PHE A 653 4.11 -36.78 -5.42
N MET A 654 3.34 -36.39 -4.39
CA MET A 654 3.11 -37.22 -3.21
C MET A 654 2.51 -38.57 -3.60
N MET A 655 1.40 -38.56 -4.34
CA MET A 655 0.70 -39.78 -4.77
C MET A 655 1.61 -40.67 -5.64
N ARG A 656 2.44 -40.07 -6.50
CA ARG A 656 3.41 -40.80 -7.32
C ARG A 656 4.43 -41.52 -6.45
N ARG A 657 5.02 -40.83 -5.47
CA ARG A 657 6.04 -41.41 -4.57
C ARG A 657 5.46 -42.52 -3.72
N TRP A 658 4.26 -42.33 -3.19
CA TRP A 658 3.57 -43.35 -2.43
C TRP A 658 3.26 -44.59 -3.28
N TYR A 659 2.76 -44.42 -4.50
CA TYR A 659 2.58 -45.54 -5.43
C TYR A 659 3.88 -46.32 -5.68
N HIS A 660 5.01 -45.63 -5.90
CA HIS A 660 6.30 -46.29 -6.09
C HIS A 660 6.75 -47.05 -4.86
N LEU A 661 6.54 -46.50 -3.65
CA LEU A 661 6.82 -47.19 -2.39
C LEU A 661 6.07 -48.52 -2.31
N GLU A 662 4.76 -48.52 -2.59
CA GLU A 662 3.91 -49.72 -2.49
C GLU A 662 4.28 -50.78 -3.54
N ILE A 663 4.54 -50.37 -4.79
CA ILE A 663 4.93 -51.29 -5.86
C ILE A 663 6.31 -51.94 -5.60
N VAL A 664 7.25 -51.18 -5.02
CA VAL A 664 8.60 -51.68 -4.67
C VAL A 664 8.59 -52.51 -3.39
N ALA A 665 7.67 -52.24 -2.46
CA ALA A 665 7.56 -53.00 -1.22
C ALA A 665 7.20 -54.47 -1.47
N GLY A 666 6.31 -54.73 -2.43
CA GLY A 666 5.98 -56.08 -2.89
C GLY A 666 5.07 -56.89 -1.96
N ASP A 667 4.71 -56.35 -0.78
CA ASP A 667 3.95 -57.07 0.25
C ASP A 667 2.45 -57.16 -0.06
N ASP A 668 1.84 -56.07 -0.58
CA ASP A 668 0.43 -56.05 -1.00
C ASP A 668 0.16 -54.96 -2.06
N PRO A 669 -0.15 -55.32 -3.31
CA PRO A 669 -0.50 -54.36 -4.37
C PRO A 669 -1.89 -53.70 -4.20
N SER A 670 -2.70 -54.10 -3.21
CA SER A 670 -4.03 -53.52 -2.98
C SER A 670 -3.99 -52.03 -2.62
N GLU A 671 -2.99 -51.59 -1.86
CA GLU A 671 -2.81 -50.18 -1.51
C GLU A 671 -2.44 -49.35 -2.76
N ALA A 672 -1.57 -49.87 -3.63
CA ALA A 672 -1.22 -49.21 -4.88
C ALA A 672 -2.44 -49.05 -5.81
N GLU A 673 -3.34 -50.03 -5.83
CA GLU A 673 -4.64 -49.91 -6.52
C GLU A 673 -5.52 -48.83 -5.91
N ARG A 674 -5.70 -48.84 -4.57
CA ARG A 674 -6.50 -47.85 -3.84
C ARG A 674 -6.05 -46.42 -4.16
N LEU A 675 -4.74 -46.18 -4.16
CA LEU A 675 -4.15 -44.88 -4.49
C LEU A 675 -4.49 -44.43 -5.90
N CYS A 676 -4.38 -45.33 -6.89
CA CYS A 676 -4.73 -44.99 -8.26
C CYS A 676 -6.22 -44.64 -8.37
N ARG A 677 -7.11 -45.43 -7.75
CA ARG A 677 -8.55 -45.14 -7.74
C ARG A 677 -8.88 -43.83 -7.04
N ALA A 678 -8.20 -43.50 -5.95
CA ALA A 678 -8.38 -42.23 -5.24
C ALA A 678 -8.02 -41.02 -6.11
N VAL A 679 -6.93 -41.10 -6.90
CA VAL A 679 -6.55 -40.06 -7.87
C VAL A 679 -7.57 -39.95 -9.00
N LEU A 680 -8.08 -41.08 -9.50
CA LEU A 680 -9.03 -41.10 -10.62
C LEU A 680 -10.43 -40.61 -10.25
N ALA A 681 -10.83 -40.78 -8.98
CA ALA A 681 -12.09 -40.27 -8.45
C ALA A 681 -12.06 -38.75 -8.17
N ASP A 682 -10.89 -38.13 -8.13
CA ASP A 682 -10.72 -36.72 -7.80
C ASP A 682 -10.61 -35.87 -9.08
N GLU A 683 -11.66 -35.11 -9.38
CA GLU A 683 -11.76 -34.29 -10.59
C GLU A 683 -10.71 -33.17 -10.66
N LYS A 684 -10.05 -32.83 -9.54
CA LYS A 684 -9.01 -31.79 -9.49
C LYS A 684 -7.72 -32.20 -10.21
N PHE A 685 -7.50 -33.49 -10.47
CA PHE A 685 -6.32 -33.94 -11.18
C PHE A 685 -6.43 -33.68 -12.68
N ALA A 686 -5.40 -33.02 -13.23
CA ALA A 686 -5.30 -32.79 -14.67
C ALA A 686 -5.29 -34.11 -15.46
N ALA A 687 -5.77 -34.06 -16.71
CA ALA A 687 -5.83 -35.21 -17.62
C ALA A 687 -4.48 -35.95 -17.74
N ARG A 688 -3.35 -35.23 -17.69
CA ARG A 688 -2.00 -35.84 -17.67
C ARG A 688 -1.78 -36.78 -16.50
N HIS A 689 -2.15 -36.36 -15.29
CA HIS A 689 -1.98 -37.19 -14.10
C HIS A 689 -2.98 -38.34 -14.11
N ARG A 690 -4.21 -38.11 -14.58
CA ARG A 690 -5.21 -39.17 -14.72
C ARG A 690 -4.73 -40.26 -15.68
N SER A 691 -4.20 -39.89 -16.84
CA SER A 691 -3.59 -40.83 -17.81
C SER A 691 -2.42 -41.61 -17.18
N GLU A 692 -1.50 -40.93 -16.48
CA GLU A 692 -0.38 -41.57 -15.76
C GLU A 692 -0.88 -42.59 -14.71
N PHE A 693 -1.87 -42.22 -13.90
CA PHE A 693 -2.40 -43.08 -12.84
C PHE A 693 -3.29 -44.22 -13.36
N LEU A 694 -3.89 -44.10 -14.54
CA LEU A 694 -4.52 -45.20 -15.25
C LEU A 694 -3.49 -46.25 -15.69
N SER A 695 -2.36 -45.84 -16.25
CA SER A 695 -1.27 -46.78 -16.59
C SER A 695 -0.69 -47.47 -15.34
N LYS A 696 -0.59 -46.74 -14.23
CA LYS A 696 -0.18 -47.28 -12.93
C LYS A 696 -1.19 -48.26 -12.33
N LEU A 697 -2.48 -47.99 -12.50
CA LEU A 697 -3.56 -48.90 -12.11
C LEU A 697 -3.44 -50.22 -12.88
N GLY A 698 -3.26 -50.15 -14.21
CA GLY A 698 -3.05 -51.34 -15.03
C GLY A 698 -1.87 -52.19 -14.54
N ARG A 699 -0.74 -51.53 -14.20
CA ARG A 699 0.44 -52.23 -13.66
C ARG A 699 0.17 -52.90 -12.32
N SER A 700 -0.57 -52.24 -11.42
CA SER A 700 -0.96 -52.81 -10.12
C SER A 700 -1.83 -54.05 -10.28
N LEU A 701 -2.82 -54.00 -11.19
CA LEU A 701 -3.71 -55.12 -11.49
C LEU A 701 -2.96 -56.32 -12.10
N VAL A 702 -1.99 -56.08 -12.99
CA VAL A 702 -1.12 -57.14 -13.52
C VAL A 702 -0.28 -57.78 -12.40
N GLN A 703 0.25 -56.98 -11.47
CA GLN A 703 1.00 -57.50 -10.32
C GLN A 703 0.13 -58.36 -9.41
N GLN A 704 -1.12 -57.96 -9.16
CA GLN A 704 -2.11 -58.80 -8.46
C GLN A 704 -2.38 -60.11 -9.20
N ALA A 705 -2.57 -60.03 -10.52
CA ALA A 705 -2.78 -61.22 -11.35
C ALA A 705 -1.57 -62.17 -11.34
N ASN A 706 -0.34 -61.64 -11.18
CA ASN A 706 0.86 -62.47 -11.00
C ASN A 706 0.79 -63.32 -9.74
N GLY A 707 0.40 -62.71 -8.62
CA GLY A 707 0.30 -63.43 -7.34
C GLY A 707 -0.83 -64.48 -7.33
N LEU A 708 -1.91 -64.23 -8.08
CA LEU A 708 -3.09 -65.10 -8.10
C LEU A 708 -3.07 -66.18 -9.19
N GLY A 709 -2.21 -66.06 -10.21
CA GLY A 709 -2.25 -66.92 -11.40
C GLY A 709 -2.12 -68.43 -11.12
N ALA A 710 -1.49 -68.81 -10.01
CA ALA A 710 -1.37 -70.21 -9.58
C ALA A 710 -2.52 -70.70 -8.68
N VAL A 711 -3.29 -69.78 -8.09
CA VAL A 711 -4.31 -70.08 -7.05
C VAL A 711 -5.73 -69.94 -7.60
N ASN A 712 -6.00 -68.92 -8.43
CA ASN A 712 -7.31 -68.67 -9.01
C ASN A 712 -7.16 -68.01 -10.39
N GLN A 713 -7.18 -68.86 -11.42
CA GLN A 713 -7.00 -68.45 -12.82
C GLN A 713 -8.12 -67.53 -13.31
N ASP A 714 -9.37 -67.77 -12.92
CA ASP A 714 -10.52 -66.94 -13.33
C ASP A 714 -10.39 -65.51 -12.80
N ARG A 715 -10.01 -65.36 -11.52
CA ARG A 715 -9.76 -64.05 -10.91
C ARG A 715 -8.54 -63.37 -11.54
N ALA A 716 -7.49 -64.12 -11.86
CA ALA A 716 -6.33 -63.57 -12.56
C ALA A 716 -6.70 -63.07 -13.97
N ASN A 717 -7.57 -63.77 -14.69
CA ASN A 717 -8.09 -63.33 -15.99
C ASN A 717 -8.89 -62.03 -15.87
N VAL A 718 -9.77 -61.91 -14.87
CA VAL A 718 -10.52 -60.66 -14.63
C VAL A 718 -9.58 -59.48 -14.40
N LEU A 719 -8.56 -59.64 -13.56
CA LEU A 719 -7.60 -58.57 -13.26
C LEU A 719 -6.78 -58.16 -14.48
N VAL A 720 -6.37 -59.12 -15.32
CA VAL A 720 -5.65 -58.83 -16.57
C VAL A 720 -6.53 -58.07 -17.56
N ARG A 721 -7.83 -58.41 -17.68
CA ARG A 721 -8.76 -57.63 -18.53
C ARG A 721 -8.94 -56.21 -18.02
N GLN A 722 -9.17 -56.04 -16.71
CA GLN A 722 -9.26 -54.71 -16.10
C GLN A 722 -7.98 -53.89 -16.30
N ALA A 723 -6.81 -54.55 -16.29
CA ALA A 723 -5.55 -53.88 -16.61
C ALA A 723 -5.49 -53.39 -18.06
N CYS A 724 -5.91 -54.22 -19.02
CA CYS A 724 -6.02 -53.80 -20.43
C CYS A 724 -6.97 -52.61 -20.60
N VAL A 725 -8.13 -52.63 -19.94
CA VAL A 725 -9.08 -51.50 -19.95
C VAL A 725 -8.41 -50.24 -19.41
N ALA A 726 -7.74 -50.32 -18.25
CA ALA A 726 -7.05 -49.17 -17.67
C ALA A 726 -5.97 -48.59 -18.60
N TYR A 727 -5.20 -49.43 -19.30
CA TYR A 727 -4.22 -48.95 -20.28
C TYR A 727 -4.86 -48.30 -21.50
N LEU A 728 -5.96 -48.84 -22.01
CA LEU A 728 -6.70 -48.26 -23.14
C LEU A 728 -7.32 -46.91 -22.77
N GLU A 729 -7.87 -46.79 -21.56
CA GLU A 729 -8.35 -45.52 -21.00
C GLU A 729 -7.19 -44.53 -20.82
N ALA A 730 -6.03 -44.97 -20.35
CA ALA A 730 -4.85 -44.12 -20.21
C ALA A 730 -4.45 -43.50 -21.56
N LEU A 731 -4.46 -44.30 -22.64
CA LEU A 731 -4.19 -43.83 -24.01
C LEU A 731 -5.25 -42.84 -24.47
N TRP A 732 -6.53 -43.10 -24.18
CA TRP A 732 -7.62 -42.18 -24.52
C TRP A 732 -7.49 -40.82 -23.82
N VAL A 733 -7.28 -40.82 -22.50
CA VAL A 733 -7.08 -39.57 -21.74
C VAL A 733 -5.82 -38.84 -22.22
N GLY A 734 -4.78 -39.58 -22.60
CA GLY A 734 -3.48 -39.03 -23.00
C GLY A 734 -3.41 -38.47 -24.42
N ARG A 735 -4.34 -38.83 -25.32
CA ARG A 735 -4.23 -38.56 -26.77
C ARG A 735 -4.12 -37.08 -27.16
N ASN A 736 -4.69 -36.20 -26.35
CA ASN A 736 -4.71 -34.75 -26.61
C ASN A 736 -3.63 -33.98 -25.82
N LEU A 737 -2.73 -34.68 -25.13
CA LEU A 737 -1.71 -34.05 -24.29
C LEU A 737 -0.42 -33.80 -25.07
N CYS A 738 -0.12 -32.52 -25.34
CA CYS A 738 1.11 -32.12 -26.02
C CYS A 738 2.36 -32.57 -25.22
N GLY A 739 3.27 -33.29 -25.87
CA GLY A 739 4.54 -33.73 -25.28
C GLY A 739 4.44 -34.89 -24.29
N PHE A 740 3.33 -35.62 -24.27
CA PHE A 740 3.17 -36.82 -23.44
C PHE A 740 3.47 -38.08 -24.25
N ASP A 741 4.47 -38.87 -23.82
CA ASP A 741 4.87 -40.10 -24.52
C ASP A 741 3.97 -41.28 -24.11
N LEU A 742 3.18 -41.79 -25.06
CA LEU A 742 2.28 -42.92 -24.86
C LEU A 742 2.91 -44.28 -25.19
N ARG A 743 4.14 -44.32 -25.73
CA ARG A 743 4.80 -45.55 -26.17
C ARG A 743 4.98 -46.57 -25.05
N GLU A 744 5.32 -46.09 -23.86
CA GLU A 744 5.49 -46.97 -22.69
C GLU A 744 4.16 -47.61 -22.26
N THR A 745 3.05 -46.84 -22.33
CA THR A 745 1.71 -47.36 -22.04
C THR A 745 1.26 -48.37 -23.09
N LEU A 746 1.54 -48.13 -24.38
CA LEU A 746 1.30 -49.09 -25.45
C LEU A 746 2.10 -50.39 -25.25
N HIS A 747 3.38 -50.28 -24.89
CA HIS A 747 4.22 -51.44 -24.61
C HIS A 747 3.70 -52.26 -23.41
N TRP A 748 3.20 -51.59 -22.35
CA TRP A 748 2.58 -52.28 -21.23
C TRP A 748 1.26 -52.95 -21.60
N LEU A 749 0.43 -52.33 -22.44
CA LEU A 749 -0.78 -52.93 -22.99
C LEU A 749 -0.45 -54.20 -23.79
N GLU A 750 0.51 -54.13 -24.69
CA GLU A 750 0.95 -55.25 -25.54
C GLU A 750 1.38 -56.46 -24.70
N ARG A 751 2.24 -56.24 -23.70
CA ARG A 751 2.67 -57.31 -22.77
C ARG A 751 1.52 -57.89 -21.96
N THR A 752 0.54 -57.07 -21.62
CA THR A 752 -0.64 -57.51 -20.86
C THR A 752 -1.59 -58.33 -21.73
N LEU A 753 -1.75 -57.97 -23.00
CA LEU A 753 -2.51 -58.76 -23.98
C LEU A 753 -1.84 -60.08 -24.33
N GLU A 754 -0.51 -60.10 -24.47
CA GLU A 754 0.24 -61.35 -24.64
C GLU A 754 0.04 -62.28 -23.46
N ARG A 755 0.08 -61.73 -22.24
CA ARG A 755 -0.21 -62.49 -21.03
C ARG A 755 -1.63 -63.02 -21.01
N MET A 756 -2.61 -62.19 -21.39
CA MET A 756 -4.01 -62.60 -21.48
C MET A 756 -4.17 -63.78 -22.44
N LEU A 757 -3.50 -63.76 -23.59
CA LEU A 757 -3.50 -64.87 -24.54
C LEU A 757 -2.96 -66.16 -23.92
N ARG A 758 -1.86 -66.07 -23.15
CA ARG A 758 -1.28 -67.23 -22.45
C ARG A 758 -2.20 -67.76 -21.33
N LEU A 759 -2.82 -66.87 -20.54
CA LEU A 759 -3.69 -67.24 -19.41
C LEU A 759 -5.05 -67.75 -19.85
N SER A 760 -5.56 -67.28 -20.98
CA SER A 760 -6.87 -67.69 -21.50
C SER A 760 -6.81 -69.02 -22.25
N ALA A 761 -5.62 -69.50 -22.63
CA ALA A 761 -5.34 -70.76 -23.34
C ALA A 761 -6.22 -71.01 -24.58
N GLU A 762 -7.45 -71.51 -24.38
CA GLU A 762 -8.45 -71.84 -25.41
C GLU A 762 -9.78 -71.06 -25.26
N ASP A 763 -9.96 -70.28 -24.19
CA ASP A 763 -11.19 -69.54 -23.92
C ASP A 763 -11.17 -68.17 -24.60
N ALA A 764 -11.49 -68.18 -25.89
CA ALA A 764 -11.62 -66.96 -26.69
C ALA A 764 -12.62 -65.95 -26.11
N GLU A 765 -13.58 -66.40 -25.29
CA GLU A 765 -14.61 -65.56 -24.68
C GLU A 765 -14.02 -64.45 -23.80
N GLN A 766 -12.84 -64.68 -23.20
CA GLN A 766 -12.14 -63.67 -22.41
C GLN A 766 -11.78 -62.42 -23.24
N PHE A 767 -11.36 -62.58 -24.49
CA PHE A 767 -11.06 -61.45 -25.39
C PHE A 767 -12.32 -60.68 -25.77
N PHE A 768 -13.43 -61.36 -26.03
CA PHE A 768 -14.71 -60.70 -26.32
C PHE A 768 -15.25 -59.97 -25.08
N ASN A 769 -15.07 -60.53 -23.89
CA ASN A 769 -15.42 -59.85 -22.64
C ASN A 769 -14.59 -58.57 -22.46
N LEU A 770 -13.28 -58.60 -22.77
CA LEU A 770 -12.45 -57.38 -22.76
C LEU A 770 -13.00 -56.32 -23.73
N LEU A 771 -13.36 -56.69 -24.97
CA LEU A 771 -13.93 -55.76 -25.95
C LEU A 771 -15.26 -55.15 -25.46
N GLU A 772 -16.09 -55.95 -24.81
CA GLU A 772 -17.34 -55.50 -24.21
C GLU A 772 -17.10 -54.57 -22.99
N GLU A 773 -16.09 -54.86 -22.17
CA GLU A 773 -15.66 -54.00 -21.04
C GLU A 773 -15.10 -52.66 -21.53
N VAL A 774 -14.29 -52.66 -22.60
CA VAL A 774 -13.78 -51.43 -23.25
C VAL A 774 -14.92 -50.57 -23.78
N ALA A 775 -15.92 -51.18 -24.42
CA ALA A 775 -17.11 -50.45 -24.86
C ALA A 775 -17.94 -49.93 -23.66
N ALA A 776 -18.09 -50.71 -22.60
CA ALA A 776 -18.84 -50.31 -21.42
C ALA A 776 -18.19 -49.14 -20.65
N ALA A 777 -16.87 -48.96 -20.75
CA ALA A 777 -16.16 -47.82 -20.18
C ALA A 777 -16.56 -46.47 -20.80
N GLY A 778 -17.21 -46.47 -21.98
CA GLY A 778 -17.72 -45.25 -22.63
C GLY A 778 -16.65 -44.36 -23.26
N HIS A 779 -15.40 -44.84 -23.34
CA HIS A 779 -14.27 -44.13 -23.94
C HIS A 779 -13.90 -44.75 -25.30
N ASP A 780 -13.58 -43.91 -26.28
CA ASP A 780 -13.09 -44.37 -27.58
C ASP A 780 -11.59 -44.70 -27.51
N PRO A 781 -11.16 -45.96 -27.61
CA PRO A 781 -9.74 -46.28 -27.49
C PRO A 781 -8.92 -45.56 -28.58
N HIS A 782 -7.71 -45.13 -28.22
CA HIS A 782 -6.78 -44.54 -29.19
C HIS A 782 -6.53 -45.51 -30.37
N PRO A 783 -6.37 -45.03 -31.62
CA PRO A 783 -6.10 -45.88 -32.78
C PRO A 783 -4.96 -46.87 -32.55
N ASP A 784 -3.79 -46.41 -32.08
CA ASP A 784 -2.65 -47.31 -31.82
C ASP A 784 -2.96 -48.40 -30.78
N GLY A 785 -3.74 -48.08 -29.74
CA GLY A 785 -4.16 -49.08 -28.75
C GLY A 785 -5.17 -50.08 -29.31
N THR A 786 -6.04 -49.60 -30.19
CA THR A 786 -6.99 -50.43 -30.95
C THR A 786 -6.24 -51.40 -31.86
N ASP A 787 -5.15 -50.96 -32.47
CA ASP A 787 -4.37 -51.77 -33.43
C ASP A 787 -3.70 -52.93 -32.75
N VAL A 788 -3.08 -52.67 -31.60
CA VAL A 788 -2.50 -53.72 -30.75
C VAL A 788 -3.60 -54.69 -30.28
N LEU A 789 -4.77 -54.18 -29.88
CA LEU A 789 -5.89 -55.02 -29.46
C LEU A 789 -6.39 -55.93 -30.59
N VAL A 790 -6.52 -55.39 -31.80
CA VAL A 790 -6.90 -56.14 -33.02
C VAL A 790 -5.85 -57.19 -33.37
N GLU A 791 -4.56 -56.83 -33.33
CA GLU A 791 -3.47 -57.74 -33.63
C GLU A 791 -3.51 -58.97 -32.71
N TYR A 792 -3.74 -58.78 -31.41
CA TYR A 792 -3.82 -59.88 -30.45
C TYR A 792 -5.13 -60.67 -30.52
N LEU A 793 -6.25 -60.03 -30.89
CA LEU A 793 -7.50 -60.74 -31.18
C LEU A 793 -7.32 -61.72 -32.35
N LEU A 794 -6.58 -61.33 -33.38
CA LEU A 794 -6.29 -62.18 -34.54
C LEU A 794 -5.29 -63.32 -34.23
N LYS A 795 -4.54 -63.23 -33.12
CA LYS A 795 -3.65 -64.30 -32.62
C LYS A 795 -4.37 -65.37 -31.79
N VAL A 796 -5.66 -65.21 -31.50
CA VAL A 796 -6.45 -66.22 -30.78
C VAL A 796 -6.44 -67.54 -31.59
N PRO A 797 -5.99 -68.66 -31.00
CA PRO A 797 -5.79 -69.90 -31.74
C PRO A 797 -7.10 -70.45 -32.32
N LEU A 798 -7.10 -70.73 -33.63
CA LEU A 798 -8.27 -71.32 -34.30
C LEU A 798 -8.33 -72.84 -34.11
N ARG A 799 -9.46 -73.37 -33.63
CA ARG A 799 -9.71 -74.83 -33.55
C ARG A 799 -10.48 -75.30 -34.78
N SER A 800 -10.17 -76.50 -35.25
CA SER A 800 -10.84 -77.12 -36.41
C SER A 800 -12.29 -77.57 -36.14
N ASP A 801 -12.79 -77.41 -34.91
CA ASP A 801 -14.13 -77.85 -34.50
C ASP A 801 -15.23 -76.87 -34.95
N ARG A 802 -16.24 -77.38 -35.66
CA ARG A 802 -17.41 -76.61 -36.10
C ARG A 802 -18.15 -75.95 -34.95
N ALA A 803 -18.24 -76.58 -33.77
CA ALA A 803 -18.90 -75.98 -32.60
C ALA A 803 -18.14 -74.73 -32.13
N TRP A 804 -16.82 -74.78 -32.15
CA TRP A 804 -15.95 -73.65 -31.83
C TRP A 804 -16.09 -72.49 -32.82
N PHE A 805 -16.11 -72.76 -34.15
CA PHE A 805 -16.41 -71.73 -35.17
C PHE A 805 -17.79 -71.09 -34.94
N THR A 806 -18.79 -71.90 -34.59
CA THR A 806 -20.15 -71.42 -34.30
C THR A 806 -20.16 -70.50 -33.07
N LYS A 807 -19.43 -70.88 -32.00
CA LYS A 807 -19.27 -70.05 -30.79
C LYS A 807 -18.64 -68.71 -31.16
N LEU A 808 -17.51 -68.71 -31.88
CA LEU A 808 -16.82 -67.47 -32.26
C LEU A 808 -17.64 -66.54 -33.15
N ILE A 809 -18.34 -67.07 -34.16
CA ILE A 809 -19.23 -66.27 -35.03
C ILE A 809 -20.32 -65.59 -34.18
N GLY A 810 -20.88 -66.33 -33.22
CA GLY A 810 -21.85 -65.80 -32.25
C GLY A 810 -21.26 -64.69 -31.37
N LEU A 811 -20.04 -64.88 -30.86
CA LEU A 811 -19.32 -63.89 -30.07
C LEU A 811 -19.02 -62.63 -30.89
N CYS A 812 -18.50 -62.75 -32.11
CA CYS A 812 -18.24 -61.61 -33.01
C CYS A 812 -19.51 -60.79 -33.25
N THR A 813 -20.62 -61.47 -33.56
CA THR A 813 -21.91 -60.81 -33.81
C THR A 813 -22.44 -60.10 -32.56
N ARG A 814 -22.38 -60.76 -31.40
CA ARG A 814 -22.84 -60.21 -30.12
C ARG A 814 -22.02 -59.00 -29.71
N THR A 815 -20.70 -59.11 -29.77
CA THR A 815 -19.77 -58.07 -29.34
C THR A 815 -19.80 -56.89 -30.31
N ALA A 816 -19.79 -57.11 -31.63
CA ALA A 816 -19.96 -56.04 -32.61
C ALA A 816 -21.28 -55.27 -32.38
N GLY A 817 -22.39 -55.97 -32.13
CA GLY A 817 -23.67 -55.32 -31.81
C GLY A 817 -23.70 -54.59 -30.46
N ARG A 818 -22.88 -54.97 -29.48
CA ARG A 818 -22.70 -54.24 -28.21
C ARG A 818 -21.87 -52.98 -28.43
N VAL A 819 -20.72 -53.11 -29.08
CA VAL A 819 -19.81 -51.99 -29.37
C VAL A 819 -20.51 -50.95 -30.26
N ALA A 820 -21.24 -51.38 -31.29
CA ALA A 820 -21.99 -50.49 -32.20
C ALA A 820 -23.15 -49.74 -31.54
N ARG A 821 -23.64 -50.18 -30.37
CA ARG A 821 -24.63 -49.42 -29.58
C ARG A 821 -23.99 -48.28 -28.80
N VAL A 822 -22.75 -48.47 -28.35
CA VAL A 822 -21.98 -47.44 -27.64
C VAL A 822 -21.39 -46.43 -28.61
N ALA A 823 -20.90 -46.87 -29.77
CA ALA A 823 -20.26 -46.03 -30.78
C ALA A 823 -21.26 -45.18 -31.62
N ARG A 824 -22.31 -44.61 -31.01
CA ARG A 824 -23.28 -43.72 -31.69
C ARG A 824 -23.19 -42.31 -31.09
N PRO A 825 -22.85 -41.27 -31.89
CA PRO A 825 -22.62 -41.27 -33.35
C PRO A 825 -21.28 -41.93 -33.75
N ALA A 826 -21.24 -42.60 -34.91
CA ALA A 826 -20.05 -43.36 -35.36
C ALA A 826 -18.79 -42.48 -35.55
N ASP A 827 -18.98 -41.23 -35.96
CA ASP A 827 -17.90 -40.29 -36.26
C ASP A 827 -17.11 -39.86 -35.00
N ASP A 828 -17.73 -39.97 -33.82
CA ASP A 828 -17.12 -39.60 -32.54
C ASP A 828 -16.26 -40.73 -31.94
N HIS A 829 -16.32 -41.94 -32.52
CA HIS A 829 -15.70 -43.15 -31.97
C HIS A 829 -14.88 -43.97 -33.01
N PRO A 830 -13.87 -43.38 -33.66
CA PRO A 830 -13.08 -44.05 -34.70
C PRO A 830 -12.38 -45.34 -34.22
N GLY A 831 -11.93 -45.40 -32.97
CA GLY A 831 -11.32 -46.60 -32.40
C GLY A 831 -12.33 -47.76 -32.28
N LEU A 832 -13.51 -47.49 -31.71
CA LEU A 832 -14.57 -48.50 -31.63
C LEU A 832 -15.08 -48.93 -33.02
N MET A 833 -15.16 -48.01 -33.99
CA MET A 833 -15.54 -48.34 -35.37
C MET A 833 -14.53 -49.26 -36.04
N ARG A 834 -13.24 -49.08 -35.78
CA ARG A 834 -12.19 -50.00 -36.25
C ARG A 834 -12.33 -51.39 -35.64
N LEU A 835 -12.71 -51.50 -34.36
CA LEU A 835 -13.02 -52.78 -33.72
C LEU A 835 -14.24 -53.46 -34.35
N ILE A 836 -15.31 -52.71 -34.63
CA ILE A 836 -16.52 -53.25 -35.27
C ILE A 836 -16.17 -53.83 -36.64
N THR A 837 -15.48 -53.07 -37.48
CA THR A 837 -15.04 -53.51 -38.82
C THR A 837 -14.21 -54.79 -38.74
N THR A 838 -13.24 -54.82 -37.82
CA THR A 838 -12.40 -56.01 -37.60
C THR A 838 -13.22 -57.23 -37.17
N LEU A 839 -14.21 -57.06 -36.30
CA LEU A 839 -15.08 -58.15 -35.84
C LEU A 839 -15.98 -58.69 -36.97
N GLU A 840 -16.45 -57.81 -37.86
CA GLU A 840 -17.24 -58.19 -39.03
C GLU A 840 -16.40 -58.93 -40.07
N ASP A 841 -15.17 -58.48 -40.32
CA ASP A 841 -14.20 -59.16 -41.20
C ASP A 841 -13.81 -60.52 -40.64
N LEU A 842 -13.54 -60.59 -39.32
CA LEU A 842 -13.25 -61.86 -38.65
C LEU A 842 -14.44 -62.81 -38.75
N ARG A 843 -15.68 -62.32 -38.55
CA ARG A 843 -16.90 -63.11 -38.73
C ARG A 843 -17.01 -63.67 -40.13
N ALA A 844 -16.85 -62.84 -41.17
CA ALA A 844 -16.93 -63.26 -42.57
C ALA A 844 -15.86 -64.33 -42.90
N ASN A 845 -14.64 -64.15 -42.42
CA ASN A 845 -13.55 -65.12 -42.57
C ASN A 845 -13.84 -66.45 -41.86
N LEU A 846 -14.41 -66.40 -40.65
CA LEU A 846 -14.80 -67.59 -39.90
C LEU A 846 -15.96 -68.33 -40.57
N GLU A 847 -16.93 -67.63 -41.14
CA GLU A 847 -18.04 -68.20 -41.91
C GLU A 847 -17.55 -68.94 -43.16
N ALA A 848 -16.62 -68.33 -43.91
CA ALA A 848 -16.01 -68.93 -45.09
C ALA A 848 -15.20 -70.21 -44.77
N ARG A 849 -14.58 -70.27 -43.58
CA ARG A 849 -13.75 -71.40 -43.13
C ARG A 849 -14.50 -72.44 -42.29
N ARG A 850 -15.79 -72.21 -42.00
CA ARG A 850 -16.58 -73.08 -41.11
C ARG A 850 -16.76 -74.47 -41.75
N PRO A 851 -16.34 -75.56 -41.07
CA PRO A 851 -16.54 -76.91 -41.59
C PRO A 851 -18.03 -77.19 -41.88
N PRO A 852 -18.40 -77.91 -42.96
CA PRO A 852 -19.79 -78.22 -43.29
C PRO A 852 -20.50 -79.00 -42.18
N ARG A 853 -21.84 -78.94 -42.13
CA ARG A 853 -22.61 -79.61 -41.07
C ARG A 853 -22.49 -81.08 -41.37
N GLU A 854 -21.84 -81.86 -40.50
CA GLU A 854 -21.96 -83.30 -40.56
C GLU A 854 -23.46 -83.60 -40.60
N ARG A 855 -23.91 -84.15 -41.74
CA ARG A 855 -25.28 -84.66 -41.82
C ARG A 855 -25.38 -85.70 -40.72
N PRO A 856 -26.40 -85.68 -39.84
CA PRO A 856 -26.57 -86.77 -38.92
C PRO A 856 -26.59 -88.06 -39.75
N LEU A 857 -25.64 -88.96 -39.48
CA LEU A 857 -25.68 -90.32 -40.00
C LEU A 857 -27.08 -90.82 -39.66
N ALA A 858 -27.92 -90.92 -40.69
CA ALA A 858 -29.25 -91.48 -40.55
C ALA A 858 -29.07 -92.82 -39.83
N ALA A 859 -29.75 -92.97 -38.70
CA ALA A 859 -29.90 -94.26 -38.06
C ALA A 859 -30.42 -95.24 -39.12
N ALA A 860 -29.52 -96.06 -39.65
CA ALA A 860 -29.85 -97.21 -40.45
C ALA A 860 -30.50 -98.21 -39.49
N SER A 861 -31.80 -98.05 -39.31
CA SER A 861 -32.67 -99.12 -38.85
C SER A 861 -33.14 -99.92 -40.07
N ARG A 862 -33.26 -101.23 -39.84
CA ARG A 862 -33.76 -102.33 -40.69
C ARG A 862 -32.64 -103.01 -41.51
N GLY A 863 -32.41 -104.31 -41.40
CA GLY A 863 -33.23 -105.38 -40.86
C GLY A 863 -33.28 -106.53 -41.87
N SER A 864 -32.46 -107.55 -41.64
CA SER A 864 -32.74 -108.98 -41.86
C SER A 864 -31.69 -109.78 -41.10
#